data_AF-A0A8J6SY75-F1
#
_entry.id   AF-A0A8J6SY75-F1
#
_cell.length_a   1.000
_cell.length_b   1.000
_cell.length_c   1.000
_cell.angle_alpha   90.00
_cell.angle_beta   90.00
_cell.angle_gamma   90.00
#
_symmetry.space_group_name_H-M   'P 1'
#
loop_
_entity.id
_entity.type
_entity.pdbx_description
1 polymer ?
#
loop_
_entity_poly.entity_id
_entity_poly.type
_entity_poly.pdbx_seq_one_letter_code
_entity_poly.pdbx_strand_id
1 'polypeptide(L)'
;MKHLSSVVSALILLSACKTTNSSEIKHDAGQPTRTNSPYFWTSLTTNEFLNSQGITPASQKTLLFTENDPMVVRLQHWVDKLDTKLREVYPDRLKPVPKPVVRLINSPIKNAFVAATQICFDNVQFSFTGHSYPTPISSEITSAAANFNGWSIAIGSSGCHHEVITAPLLEKHLSLLNSAEKGCKLKVNILDKDRLMVTPIDECPLDSMMANENSDPSHTYIPFNVPAVSRDFVVYTSILEDTPEDEIIAVIYHELGHYYRTHGSFITHDYLYHLTNENPASVPKVSNDLAADNSAFLDARRLKSMNDINIPVLKAYTPIGLFNPIPGQTIHTALIKILATMAHTTATQICGDSSFTGLDCSSCIEILKIEKATPDFETKYERFLSFAGPIPGEDKKNYLLYEPLAKSCVNNIKTTTAAVPFDVIKPLITLDDLVTMLRSGNIDPTIFPVQEMPFGDFLVEATKRLKDHHEYDFNAEAYKTAMEIKIVAKKDTDDLETANQTIAKYVQKVNDEHLGYYTFEEEADNMSAESLAMIGFDNTVGGSMALTLVFDADRLAKCTALRANNWLDDQGKSIQIPWGTVSDEHPDSCFRTRDFDKEATAHGYPRVAQSPTKGLAPGWNQLMADLKDRMKGMNEGEGAQAAVMRLIDKRRSGSTELCSYNKKFSRFGNLKN
;
A
#
# COMPACT_ATOMS: atom_id res chain seq x y z
N MET A 1 -43.25 49.99 14.58
CA MET A 1 -42.90 48.58 14.89
C MET A 1 -42.33 47.78 13.71
N LYS A 2 -42.63 48.07 12.44
CA LYS A 2 -42.05 47.32 11.30
C LYS A 2 -40.56 47.57 11.01
N HIS A 3 -39.97 48.67 11.49
CA HIS A 3 -38.53 48.95 11.31
C HIS A 3 -37.62 48.35 12.39
N LEU A 4 -38.16 47.91 13.53
CA LEU A 4 -37.35 47.29 14.60
C LEU A 4 -36.97 45.83 14.26
N SER A 5 -37.82 45.11 13.51
CA SER A 5 -37.59 43.71 13.16
C SER A 5 -36.45 43.50 12.14
N SER A 6 -36.22 44.47 11.25
CA SER A 6 -35.14 44.41 10.26
C SER A 6 -33.76 44.74 10.87
N VAL A 7 -33.71 45.60 11.88
CA VAL A 7 -32.46 45.95 12.58
C VAL A 7 -32.00 44.81 13.50
N VAL A 8 -32.94 44.14 14.19
CA VAL A 8 -32.60 42.97 15.02
C VAL A 8 -32.15 41.77 14.17
N SER A 9 -32.72 41.56 12.98
CA SER A 9 -32.27 40.50 12.06
C SER A 9 -30.88 40.78 11.47
N ALA A 10 -30.54 42.04 11.21
CA ALA A 10 -29.20 42.43 10.74
C ALA A 10 -28.13 42.34 11.84
N LEU A 11 -28.47 42.61 13.10
CA LEU A 11 -27.56 42.48 14.25
C LEU A 11 -27.32 41.01 14.67
N ILE A 12 -28.29 40.11 14.47
CA ILE A 12 -28.11 38.67 14.69
C ILE A 12 -27.23 38.04 13.58
N LEU A 13 -27.30 38.54 12.34
CA LEU A 13 -26.40 38.10 11.26
C LEU A 13 -24.96 38.61 11.42
N LEU A 14 -24.76 39.81 11.99
CA LEU A 14 -23.41 40.36 12.24
C LEU A 14 -22.70 39.72 13.44
N SER A 15 -23.44 39.09 14.37
CA SER A 15 -22.85 38.33 15.49
C SER A 15 -22.59 36.85 15.16
N ALA A 16 -23.11 36.34 14.03
CA ALA A 16 -22.78 35.02 13.49
C ALA A 16 -21.46 35.03 12.68
N CYS A 17 -21.02 36.19 12.22
CA CYS A 17 -19.64 36.40 11.75
C CYS A 17 -18.71 36.60 12.95
N LYS A 18 -18.61 35.61 13.85
CA LYS A 18 -17.36 35.46 14.58
C LYS A 18 -16.31 35.27 13.50
N THR A 19 -15.49 36.29 13.27
CA THR A 19 -14.16 36.08 12.71
C THR A 19 -13.50 35.09 13.67
N THR A 20 -13.60 33.81 13.36
CA THR A 20 -12.76 32.77 13.95
C THR A 20 -11.35 33.23 13.59
N ASN A 21 -10.70 33.90 14.55
CA ASN A 21 -9.30 34.31 14.46
C ASN A 21 -8.55 33.07 14.02
N SER A 22 -8.12 33.03 12.75
CA SER A 22 -7.54 31.87 12.09
C SER A 22 -8.19 30.55 12.50
N SER A 23 -9.08 30.03 11.65
CA SER A 23 -9.22 28.59 11.53
C SER A 23 -7.80 28.04 11.24
N GLU A 24 -7.03 27.77 12.29
CA GLU A 24 -5.80 27.00 12.24
C GLU A 24 -6.28 25.63 11.81
N ILE A 25 -6.05 25.20 10.56
CA ILE A 25 -6.51 23.88 10.10
C ILE A 25 -5.39 22.88 10.37
N LYS A 26 -5.74 21.60 10.53
CA LYS A 26 -4.77 20.57 10.88
C LYS A 26 -3.73 20.34 9.80
N HIS A 27 -3.93 20.98 8.66
CA HIS A 27 -2.98 21.27 7.61
C HIS A 27 -2.76 22.80 7.52
N ASP A 28 -1.62 23.25 7.00
CA ASP A 28 -1.28 24.68 6.90
C ASP A 28 -2.43 25.52 6.30
N ALA A 29 -3.18 26.23 7.15
CA ALA A 29 -4.35 26.99 6.74
C ALA A 29 -3.98 28.00 5.64
N GLY A 30 -4.74 27.99 4.55
CA GLY A 30 -4.44 28.83 3.40
C GLY A 30 -3.32 28.33 2.48
N GLN A 31 -2.79 27.14 2.72
CA GLN A 31 -1.83 26.46 1.85
C GLN A 31 -2.42 25.13 1.36
N PRO A 32 -3.29 25.16 0.33
CA PRO A 32 -3.87 23.94 -0.22
C PRO A 32 -2.80 23.00 -0.80
N THR A 33 -1.62 23.54 -1.13
CA THR A 33 -0.48 22.77 -1.62
C THR A 33 0.78 23.02 -0.82
N ARG A 34 1.60 21.97 -0.65
CA ARG A 34 2.94 22.07 -0.04
C ARG A 34 3.92 22.81 -0.95
N THR A 35 3.77 22.65 -2.26
CA THR A 35 4.62 23.28 -3.26
C THR A 35 3.80 23.81 -4.43
N ASN A 36 4.21 24.96 -4.95
CA ASN A 36 3.69 25.54 -6.19
C ASN A 36 4.70 25.39 -7.34
N SER A 37 5.75 24.60 -7.16
CA SER A 37 6.72 24.33 -8.21
C SER A 37 6.09 23.41 -9.26
N PRO A 38 6.07 23.79 -10.55
CA PRO A 38 5.41 23.01 -11.59
C PRO A 38 5.98 21.59 -11.75
N TYR A 39 7.23 21.33 -11.37
CA TYR A 39 7.88 20.01 -11.50
C TYR A 39 7.41 18.93 -10.51
N PHE A 40 6.64 19.32 -9.49
CA PHE A 40 5.98 18.34 -8.62
C PHE A 40 4.64 17.88 -9.18
N TRP A 41 4.26 18.44 -10.33
CA TRP A 41 3.01 18.18 -10.99
C TRP A 41 3.30 17.73 -12.41
N THR A 42 2.61 16.70 -12.85
CA THR A 42 2.71 16.29 -14.25
C THR A 42 1.33 16.06 -14.85
N SER A 43 1.25 16.24 -16.16
CA SER A 43 0.04 16.02 -16.94
C SER A 43 0.39 15.07 -18.06
N LEU A 44 0.09 13.79 -17.85
CA LEU A 44 0.24 12.79 -18.88
C LEU A 44 -0.92 12.89 -19.88
N THR A 45 -0.65 12.51 -21.12
CA THR A 45 -1.70 12.07 -22.03
C THR A 45 -2.31 10.76 -21.50
N THR A 46 -3.55 10.47 -21.88
CA THR A 46 -4.22 9.22 -21.48
C THR A 46 -3.39 7.98 -21.83
N ASN A 47 -2.71 7.97 -22.98
CA ASN A 47 -1.87 6.84 -23.38
C ASN A 47 -0.58 6.72 -22.56
N GLU A 48 0.11 7.83 -22.28
CA GLU A 48 1.30 7.83 -21.43
C GLU A 48 0.95 7.38 -20.01
N PHE A 49 -0.17 7.88 -19.48
CA PHE A 49 -0.69 7.44 -18.19
C PHE A 49 -0.94 5.93 -18.19
N LEU A 50 -1.73 5.41 -19.12
CA LEU A 50 -2.04 3.98 -19.16
C LEU A 50 -0.79 3.11 -19.34
N ASN A 51 0.17 3.57 -20.15
CA ASN A 51 1.46 2.89 -20.29
C ASN A 51 2.26 2.92 -18.99
N SER A 52 2.29 4.04 -18.25
CA SER A 52 2.94 4.10 -16.93
C SER A 52 2.25 3.20 -15.92
N GLN A 53 0.94 2.99 -16.07
CA GLN A 53 0.16 2.04 -15.28
C GLN A 53 0.35 0.57 -15.69
N GLY A 54 1.11 0.27 -16.76
CA GLY A 54 1.29 -1.07 -17.30
C GLY A 54 0.10 -1.59 -18.13
N ILE A 55 -0.84 -0.71 -18.50
CA ILE A 55 -2.04 -1.04 -19.26
C ILE A 55 -1.74 -0.90 -20.76
N THR A 56 -1.60 -2.04 -21.43
CA THR A 56 -1.33 -2.10 -22.87
C THR A 56 -2.49 -1.51 -23.69
N PRO A 57 -2.23 -0.94 -24.89
CA PRO A 57 -3.28 -0.42 -25.77
C PRO A 57 -4.43 -1.41 -26.06
N ALA A 58 -4.14 -2.72 -26.08
CA ALA A 58 -5.16 -3.75 -26.24
C ALA A 58 -6.09 -3.82 -25.01
N SER A 59 -5.52 -3.79 -23.81
CA SER A 59 -6.25 -3.83 -22.54
C SER A 59 -7.03 -2.53 -22.25
N GLN A 60 -6.61 -1.39 -22.80
CA GLN A 60 -7.30 -0.11 -22.58
C GLN A 60 -8.78 -0.18 -22.98
N LYS A 61 -9.10 -0.83 -24.10
CA LYS A 61 -10.48 -0.95 -24.60
C LYS A 61 -11.39 -1.77 -23.68
N THR A 62 -10.82 -2.69 -22.90
CA THR A 62 -11.57 -3.60 -22.03
C THR A 62 -11.52 -3.20 -20.55
N LEU A 63 -10.65 -2.25 -20.19
CA LEU A 63 -10.45 -1.81 -18.80
C LEU A 63 -10.87 -0.37 -18.56
N LEU A 64 -10.65 0.55 -19.50
CA LEU A 64 -10.86 1.97 -19.25
C LEU A 64 -12.23 2.42 -19.75
N PHE A 65 -13.00 3.05 -18.87
CA PHE A 65 -14.21 3.75 -19.26
C PHE A 65 -13.85 5.10 -19.90
N THR A 66 -14.55 5.47 -20.98
CA THR A 66 -14.28 6.71 -21.72
C THR A 66 -14.66 7.94 -20.89
N GLU A 67 -14.07 9.10 -21.19
CA GLU A 67 -14.38 10.38 -20.52
C GLU A 67 -15.85 10.81 -20.63
N ASN A 68 -16.58 10.29 -21.62
CA ASN A 68 -18.01 10.52 -21.82
C ASN A 68 -18.92 9.48 -21.14
N ASP A 69 -18.36 8.48 -20.45
CA ASP A 69 -19.18 7.51 -19.71
C ASP A 69 -19.96 8.24 -18.60
N PRO A 70 -21.28 8.00 -18.43
CA PRO A 70 -22.07 8.72 -17.43
C PRO A 70 -21.51 8.63 -16.00
N MET A 71 -20.88 7.51 -15.63
CA MET A 71 -20.23 7.38 -14.34
C MET A 71 -18.97 8.23 -14.25
N VAL A 72 -18.13 8.24 -15.29
CA VAL A 72 -16.91 9.09 -15.33
C VAL A 72 -17.28 10.56 -15.24
N VAL A 73 -18.28 11.01 -16.00
CA VAL A 73 -18.79 12.38 -15.93
C VAL A 73 -19.29 12.71 -14.53
N ARG A 74 -19.98 11.78 -13.87
CA ARG A 74 -20.48 11.96 -12.50
C ARG A 74 -19.36 12.16 -11.49
N LEU A 75 -18.32 11.33 -11.56
CA LEU A 75 -17.16 11.42 -10.67
C LEU A 75 -16.36 12.70 -10.96
N GLN A 76 -16.12 13.01 -12.24
CA GLN A 76 -15.40 14.22 -12.65
C GLN A 76 -16.13 15.50 -12.21
N HIS A 77 -17.45 15.52 -12.21
CA HIS A 77 -18.23 16.65 -11.70
C HIS A 77 -17.85 17.02 -10.26
N TRP A 78 -17.67 16.03 -9.38
CA TRP A 78 -17.32 16.28 -7.97
C TRP A 78 -15.87 16.73 -7.81
N VAL A 79 -14.97 16.20 -8.62
CA VAL A 79 -13.57 16.66 -8.73
C VAL A 79 -13.51 18.11 -9.19
N ASP A 80 -14.19 18.44 -10.29
CA ASP A 80 -14.24 19.79 -10.86
C ASP A 80 -14.87 20.81 -9.91
N LYS A 81 -15.89 20.39 -9.15
CA LYS A 81 -16.55 21.24 -8.16
C LYS A 81 -15.58 21.65 -7.05
N LEU A 82 -14.78 20.71 -6.53
CA LEU A 82 -13.76 21.00 -5.53
C LEU A 82 -12.62 21.84 -6.13
N ASP A 83 -12.06 21.45 -7.27
CA ASP A 83 -10.97 22.18 -7.94
C ASP A 83 -11.36 23.64 -8.22
N THR A 84 -12.57 23.86 -8.73
CA THR A 84 -13.11 25.21 -8.95
C THR A 84 -13.15 25.99 -7.64
N LYS A 85 -13.69 25.40 -6.57
CA LYS A 85 -13.79 26.07 -5.28
C LYS A 85 -12.42 26.40 -4.69
N LEU A 86 -11.46 25.48 -4.77
CA LEU A 86 -10.10 25.70 -4.29
C LEU A 86 -9.38 26.79 -5.10
N ARG A 87 -9.56 26.83 -6.43
CA ARG A 87 -8.97 27.89 -7.28
C ARG A 87 -9.61 29.26 -7.07
N GLU A 88 -10.89 29.33 -6.70
CA GLU A 88 -11.52 30.58 -6.27
C GLU A 88 -10.87 31.13 -4.99
N VAL A 89 -10.58 30.25 -4.02
CA VAL A 89 -10.01 30.64 -2.72
C VAL A 89 -8.50 30.86 -2.81
N TYR A 90 -7.79 30.10 -3.64
CA TYR A 90 -6.33 30.06 -3.74
C TYR A 90 -5.80 30.20 -5.19
N PRO A 91 -6.19 31.25 -5.93
CA PRO A 91 -5.90 31.37 -7.37
C PRO A 91 -4.41 31.35 -7.69
N ASP A 92 -3.59 32.07 -6.93
CA ASP A 92 -2.15 32.18 -7.18
C ASP A 92 -1.38 30.90 -6.82
N ARG A 93 -1.83 30.18 -5.77
CA ARG A 93 -1.19 28.95 -5.29
C ARG A 93 -1.45 27.78 -6.24
N LEU A 94 -2.66 27.71 -6.81
CA LEU A 94 -3.09 26.61 -7.68
C LEU A 94 -2.86 26.88 -9.17
N LYS A 95 -2.45 28.09 -9.55
CA LYS A 95 -2.10 28.44 -10.94
C LYS A 95 -1.16 27.43 -11.64
N PRO A 96 -0.07 26.92 -11.00
CA PRO A 96 0.82 25.94 -11.63
C PRO A 96 0.35 24.50 -11.47
N VAL A 97 -0.68 24.24 -10.67
CA VAL A 97 -1.20 22.90 -10.40
C VAL A 97 -2.20 22.53 -11.50
N PRO A 98 -1.98 21.43 -12.24
CA PRO A 98 -2.93 20.95 -13.25
C PRO A 98 -4.31 20.68 -12.66
N LYS A 99 -5.34 20.65 -13.51
CA LYS A 99 -6.67 20.21 -13.07
C LYS A 99 -6.68 18.67 -12.98
N PRO A 100 -7.13 18.09 -11.87
CA PRO A 100 -7.23 16.63 -11.72
C PRO A 100 -8.26 16.03 -12.68
N VAL A 101 -8.00 14.80 -13.15
CA VAL A 101 -8.80 14.07 -14.15
C VAL A 101 -9.09 12.66 -13.65
N VAL A 102 -10.36 12.26 -13.64
CA VAL A 102 -10.81 10.92 -13.24
C VAL A 102 -10.52 9.89 -14.33
N ARG A 103 -9.95 8.76 -13.93
CA ARG A 103 -9.72 7.55 -14.73
C ARG A 103 -10.44 6.38 -14.07
N LEU A 104 -11.63 6.03 -14.59
CA LEU A 104 -12.39 4.88 -14.10
C LEU A 104 -11.91 3.59 -14.78
N ILE A 105 -11.40 2.66 -14.00
CA ILE A 105 -10.82 1.39 -14.48
C ILE A 105 -11.66 0.22 -13.97
N ASN A 106 -12.06 -0.68 -14.87
CA ASN A 106 -12.70 -1.94 -14.53
C ASN A 106 -11.69 -2.83 -13.79
N SER A 107 -11.93 -3.08 -12.50
CA SER A 107 -11.00 -3.78 -11.63
C SER A 107 -11.76 -4.41 -10.46
N PRO A 108 -11.48 -5.70 -10.13
CA PRO A 108 -12.10 -6.37 -9.00
C PRO A 108 -11.53 -5.92 -7.64
N ILE A 109 -10.47 -5.10 -7.65
CA ILE A 109 -9.82 -4.59 -6.45
C ILE A 109 -10.51 -3.30 -6.02
N LYS A 110 -11.00 -3.23 -4.79
CA LYS A 110 -11.60 -2.01 -4.25
C LYS A 110 -10.48 -1.02 -3.96
N ASN A 111 -10.34 0.02 -4.80
CA ASN A 111 -9.31 1.03 -4.64
C ASN A 111 -9.69 2.34 -5.36
N ALA A 112 -9.20 3.47 -4.87
CA ALA A 112 -9.06 4.72 -5.58
C ALA A 112 -7.75 5.40 -5.12
N PHE A 113 -7.03 6.07 -6.01
CA PHE A 113 -5.77 6.71 -5.65
C PHE A 113 -5.40 7.82 -6.62
N VAL A 114 -4.59 8.77 -6.17
CA VAL A 114 -3.87 9.71 -7.06
C VAL A 114 -2.59 9.07 -7.54
N ALA A 115 -2.36 9.05 -8.85
CA ALA A 115 -1.15 8.45 -9.39
C ALA A 115 0.07 9.35 -9.18
N ALA A 116 1.16 8.76 -8.71
CA ALA A 116 2.50 9.33 -8.88
C ALA A 116 3.09 8.86 -10.21
N THR A 117 3.83 9.75 -10.88
CA THR A 117 4.54 9.48 -12.13
C THR A 117 5.99 9.85 -11.95
N GLN A 118 6.91 9.02 -12.43
CA GLN A 118 8.32 9.36 -12.47
C GLN A 118 8.59 10.33 -13.63
N ILE A 119 9.24 11.45 -13.33
CA ILE A 119 9.79 12.37 -14.34
C ILE A 119 11.27 12.04 -14.50
N CYS A 120 11.71 11.75 -15.72
CA CYS A 120 13.11 11.51 -16.06
C CYS A 120 13.65 12.74 -16.76
N PHE A 121 14.68 13.35 -16.19
CA PHE A 121 15.28 14.52 -16.81
C PHE A 121 16.36 14.11 -17.80
N ASP A 122 16.09 14.29 -19.09
CA ASP A 122 16.97 13.90 -20.21
C ASP A 122 18.34 14.59 -20.16
N ASN A 123 18.40 15.72 -19.45
CA ASN A 123 19.55 16.60 -19.41
C ASN A 123 20.24 16.65 -18.04
N VAL A 124 19.85 15.76 -17.11
CA VAL A 124 20.43 15.70 -15.76
C VAL A 124 21.05 14.33 -15.52
N GLN A 125 22.31 14.34 -15.11
CA GLN A 125 23.03 13.15 -14.70
C GLN A 125 23.24 13.18 -13.19
N PHE A 126 23.05 12.07 -12.51
CA PHE A 126 23.49 11.88 -11.14
C PHE A 126 24.90 11.29 -11.16
N SER A 127 25.83 11.91 -10.44
CA SER A 127 27.21 11.48 -10.31
C SER A 127 27.57 11.30 -8.85
N PHE A 128 28.29 10.21 -8.56
CA PHE A 128 28.75 9.87 -7.24
C PHE A 128 30.22 9.44 -7.28
N THR A 129 30.95 9.74 -6.21
CA THR A 129 32.37 9.37 -6.06
C THR A 129 32.54 8.64 -4.72
N GLY A 130 32.94 7.36 -4.74
CA GLY A 130 33.28 6.65 -3.50
C GLY A 130 33.07 5.14 -3.55
N HIS A 131 33.90 4.40 -2.81
CA HIS A 131 33.81 2.95 -2.57
C HIS A 131 33.54 2.69 -1.09
N SER A 132 32.36 3.02 -0.56
CA SER A 132 32.09 2.72 0.85
C SER A 132 30.62 2.57 1.20
N TYR A 133 30.33 1.37 1.70
CA TYR A 133 29.22 0.95 2.56
C TYR A 133 29.55 1.29 4.03
N PRO A 134 28.56 1.54 4.92
CA PRO A 134 27.57 0.52 5.30
C PRO A 134 26.14 1.00 5.64
N THR A 135 25.68 2.16 5.18
CA THR A 135 24.31 2.62 5.51
C THR A 135 23.54 3.13 4.30
N PRO A 136 22.22 2.87 4.22
CA PRO A 136 21.43 3.33 3.09
C PRO A 136 21.42 4.87 3.03
N ILE A 137 21.76 5.46 1.89
CA ILE A 137 21.22 6.78 1.49
C ILE A 137 19.71 6.76 1.76
N SER A 138 19.12 7.92 2.01
CA SER A 138 17.68 8.02 2.13
C SER A 138 16.98 7.43 0.91
N SER A 139 15.88 6.68 1.10
CA SER A 139 15.17 6.06 -0.03
C SER A 139 14.70 7.09 -1.04
N GLU A 140 14.63 8.37 -0.68
CA GLU A 140 14.21 9.46 -1.55
C GLU A 140 15.29 9.78 -2.60
N ILE A 141 16.55 9.92 -2.18
CA ILE A 141 17.69 10.10 -3.08
C ILE A 141 18.00 8.79 -3.81
N THR A 142 17.92 7.65 -3.12
CA THR A 142 18.06 6.33 -3.77
C THR A 142 16.92 6.10 -4.77
N SER A 143 15.67 6.45 -4.51
CA SER A 143 14.58 6.27 -5.50
C SER A 143 14.77 7.20 -6.70
N ALA A 144 15.22 8.44 -6.46
CA ALA A 144 15.57 9.38 -7.52
C ALA A 144 16.75 8.89 -8.41
N ALA A 145 17.61 8.01 -7.88
CA ALA A 145 18.80 7.50 -8.56
C ALA A 145 18.72 6.01 -8.99
N ALA A 146 17.94 5.15 -8.32
CA ALA A 146 18.03 3.68 -8.40
C ALA A 146 16.97 3.04 -9.31
N ASN A 147 16.00 3.80 -9.82
CA ASN A 147 14.97 3.29 -10.73
C ASN A 147 15.52 2.79 -12.10
N PHE A 148 16.83 2.82 -12.33
CA PHE A 148 17.42 2.54 -13.64
C PHE A 148 18.41 1.37 -13.70
N ASN A 149 19.00 0.93 -12.58
CA ASN A 149 19.76 -0.32 -12.59
C ASN A 149 18.72 -1.44 -12.63
N GLY A 150 18.58 -2.12 -13.77
CA GLY A 150 17.52 -3.07 -14.15
C GLY A 150 17.26 -4.29 -13.24
N TRP A 151 17.67 -4.21 -11.98
CA TRP A 151 17.43 -5.10 -10.86
C TRP A 151 16.26 -4.65 -9.96
N SER A 152 15.73 -3.43 -10.09
CA SER A 152 14.37 -3.13 -9.63
C SER A 152 13.35 -3.72 -10.59
N ILE A 153 13.28 -5.05 -10.62
CA ILE A 153 12.51 -5.86 -11.57
C ILE A 153 10.98 -5.62 -11.47
N ALA A 154 10.53 -4.80 -10.52
CA ALA A 154 9.15 -4.33 -10.41
C ALA A 154 8.87 -2.96 -11.08
N ILE A 155 9.87 -2.10 -11.25
CA ILE A 155 9.70 -0.72 -11.78
C ILE A 155 10.35 -0.57 -13.17
N GLY A 156 11.22 -1.50 -13.56
CA GLY A 156 11.78 -1.61 -14.91
C GLY A 156 10.73 -1.91 -15.98
N SER A 157 10.05 -0.85 -16.45
CA SER A 157 9.28 -0.67 -17.70
C SER A 157 8.10 0.29 -17.56
N SER A 158 7.73 0.73 -16.35
CA SER A 158 6.71 1.77 -16.20
C SER A 158 7.27 3.03 -16.85
N GLY A 159 6.68 3.46 -17.97
CA GLY A 159 7.16 4.58 -18.77
C GLY A 159 7.41 5.79 -17.89
N CYS A 160 8.64 6.28 -17.90
CA CYS A 160 8.99 7.54 -17.26
C CYS A 160 8.55 8.70 -18.17
N HIS A 161 8.12 9.81 -17.60
CA HIS A 161 7.83 11.01 -18.37
C HIS A 161 9.11 11.80 -18.59
N HIS A 162 9.54 11.91 -19.84
CA HIS A 162 10.80 12.56 -20.18
C HIS A 162 10.63 14.08 -20.23
N GLU A 163 11.44 14.80 -19.46
CA GLU A 163 11.47 16.27 -19.41
C GLU A 163 12.90 16.81 -19.47
N VAL A 164 13.02 18.11 -19.70
CA VAL A 164 14.28 18.87 -19.59
C VAL A 164 14.11 19.93 -18.50
N ILE A 165 15.06 20.03 -17.58
CA ILE A 165 15.02 20.98 -16.47
C ILE A 165 16.18 21.99 -16.52
N THR A 166 15.95 23.21 -16.05
CA THR A 166 16.99 24.25 -15.96
C THR A 166 17.70 24.20 -14.62
N ALA A 167 18.95 24.70 -14.56
CA ALA A 167 19.74 24.69 -13.32
C ALA A 167 19.04 25.38 -12.13
N PRO A 168 18.49 26.61 -12.25
CA PRO A 168 17.83 27.27 -11.12
C PRO A 168 16.61 26.50 -10.58
N LEU A 169 15.92 25.78 -11.47
CA LEU A 169 14.75 24.98 -11.11
C LEU A 169 15.15 23.67 -10.45
N LEU A 170 16.20 23.00 -10.95
CA LEU A 170 16.79 21.84 -10.31
C LEU A 170 17.37 22.20 -8.94
N GLU A 171 18.04 23.35 -8.80
CA GLU A 171 18.54 23.85 -7.51
C GLU A 171 17.40 24.08 -6.51
N LYS A 172 16.28 24.68 -6.93
CA LYS A 172 15.10 24.84 -6.08
C LYS A 172 14.54 23.49 -5.64
N HIS A 173 14.50 22.51 -6.55
CA HIS A 173 14.04 21.16 -6.25
C HIS A 173 14.98 20.45 -5.26
N LEU A 174 16.30 20.47 -5.51
CA LEU A 174 17.30 19.91 -4.60
C LEU A 174 17.29 20.61 -3.24
N SER A 175 16.99 21.91 -3.17
CA SER A 175 16.85 22.63 -1.90
C SER A 175 15.71 22.07 -1.04
N LEU A 176 14.58 21.70 -1.66
CA LEU A 176 13.47 21.04 -0.95
C LEU A 176 13.87 19.64 -0.47
N LEU A 177 14.47 18.82 -1.34
CA LEU A 177 15.02 17.51 -0.96
C LEU A 177 16.01 17.63 0.21
N ASN A 178 16.98 18.53 0.06
CA ASN A 178 17.98 18.83 1.07
C ASN A 178 17.36 19.37 2.37
N SER A 179 16.16 19.94 2.35
CA SER A 179 15.50 20.41 3.58
C SER A 179 14.82 19.27 4.35
N ALA A 180 14.32 18.27 3.63
CA ALA A 180 13.76 17.05 4.21
C ALA A 180 14.88 16.13 4.76
N GLU A 181 16.01 16.09 4.07
CA GLU A 181 17.11 15.18 4.38
C GLU A 181 18.11 15.75 5.40
N LYS A 182 18.38 15.05 6.50
CA LYS A 182 19.38 15.52 7.49
C LYS A 182 20.81 15.14 7.14
N GLY A 183 21.04 13.99 6.49
CA GLY A 183 22.37 13.38 6.35
C GLY A 183 23.00 13.48 4.98
N CYS A 184 22.22 13.48 3.90
CA CYS A 184 22.73 13.56 2.53
C CYS A 184 22.20 14.82 1.85
N LYS A 185 23.10 15.70 1.45
CA LYS A 185 22.76 16.92 0.70
C LYS A 185 23.27 16.79 -0.73
N LEU A 186 22.50 17.30 -1.68
CA LEU A 186 22.79 17.29 -3.10
C LEU A 186 23.05 18.71 -3.61
N LYS A 187 23.91 18.86 -4.62
CA LYS A 187 24.14 20.12 -5.34
C LYS A 187 24.05 19.91 -6.84
N VAL A 188 23.68 20.97 -7.55
CA VAL A 188 23.73 21.04 -9.00
C VAL A 188 25.11 21.53 -9.43
N ASN A 189 25.70 20.86 -10.40
CA ASN A 189 26.86 21.33 -11.16
C ASN A 189 26.41 21.51 -12.60
N ILE A 190 26.71 22.67 -13.18
CA ILE A 190 26.42 22.95 -14.58
C ILE A 190 27.59 22.41 -15.40
N LEU A 191 27.37 21.37 -16.21
CA LEU A 191 28.40 20.81 -17.08
C LEU A 191 28.59 21.67 -18.32
N ASP A 192 27.47 22.07 -18.94
CA ASP A 192 27.38 23.04 -20.03
C ASP A 192 25.99 23.68 -20.08
N LYS A 193 25.64 24.36 -21.18
CA LYS A 193 24.38 25.11 -21.31
C LYS A 193 23.14 24.23 -21.10
N ASP A 194 23.20 22.98 -21.56
CA ASP A 194 22.03 22.10 -21.59
C ASP A 194 22.18 20.92 -20.63
N ARG A 195 23.39 20.57 -20.17
CA ARG A 195 23.63 19.42 -19.28
C ARG A 195 23.92 19.82 -17.83
N LEU A 196 23.23 19.17 -16.92
CA LEU A 196 23.35 19.35 -15.47
C LEU A 196 23.84 18.05 -14.83
N MET A 197 24.55 18.19 -13.71
CA MET A 197 25.02 17.07 -12.92
C MET A 197 24.66 17.28 -11.44
N VAL A 198 23.90 16.35 -10.88
CA VAL A 198 23.63 16.30 -9.44
C VAL A 198 24.74 15.50 -8.77
N THR A 199 25.37 16.07 -7.75
CA THR A 199 26.35 15.36 -6.92
C THR A 199 26.04 15.54 -5.45
N PRO A 200 26.40 14.58 -4.59
CA PRO A 200 26.51 14.81 -3.15
C PRO A 200 27.35 16.04 -2.79
N ILE A 201 26.96 16.75 -1.73
CA ILE A 201 27.78 17.81 -1.10
C ILE A 201 28.78 17.17 -0.14
N ASP A 202 28.31 16.19 0.65
CA ASP A 202 29.08 15.43 1.65
C ASP A 202 29.14 13.95 1.24
N GLU A 203 29.85 13.11 2.02
CA GLU A 203 29.89 11.65 1.82
C GLU A 203 28.49 11.05 2.04
N CYS A 204 27.69 10.99 0.98
CA CYS A 204 26.42 10.27 0.96
C CYS A 204 26.69 8.77 0.77
N PRO A 205 26.36 7.91 1.75
CA PRO A 205 26.70 6.49 1.70
C PRO A 205 25.82 5.74 0.67
N LEU A 206 26.39 5.35 -0.46
CA LEU A 206 25.63 4.75 -1.56
C LEU A 206 25.03 3.40 -1.18
N ASP A 207 23.80 3.16 -1.65
CA ASP A 207 23.25 1.81 -1.63
C ASP A 207 24.11 0.90 -2.50
N SER A 208 24.31 -0.31 -2.00
CA SER A 208 24.88 -1.44 -2.73
C SER A 208 24.46 -1.59 -4.15
N MET A 209 23.16 -1.44 -4.35
CA MET A 209 22.54 -1.78 -5.61
C MET A 209 22.92 -0.77 -6.71
N MET A 210 23.41 0.41 -6.31
CA MET A 210 23.94 1.42 -7.23
C MET A 210 25.44 1.27 -7.49
N ALA A 211 26.18 0.64 -6.58
CA ALA A 211 27.59 0.30 -6.77
C ALA A 211 27.70 -0.97 -7.61
N ASN A 212 27.42 -0.87 -8.92
CA ASN A 212 27.69 -1.99 -9.82
C ASN A 212 29.21 -2.23 -9.85
N GLU A 213 29.67 -3.39 -9.36
CA GLU A 213 31.09 -3.75 -9.29
C GLU A 213 31.79 -3.70 -10.67
N ASN A 214 31.02 -3.71 -11.76
CA ASN A 214 31.52 -3.69 -13.14
C ASN A 214 31.51 -2.30 -13.80
N SER A 215 30.88 -1.28 -13.21
CA SER A 215 31.00 0.10 -13.72
C SER A 215 32.31 0.70 -13.22
N ASP A 216 33.12 1.23 -14.14
CA ASP A 216 34.37 1.93 -13.83
C ASP A 216 34.21 2.84 -12.60
N PRO A 217 35.01 2.60 -11.55
CA PRO A 217 35.12 3.37 -10.33
C PRO A 217 34.82 4.85 -10.39
N SER A 218 35.34 5.40 -11.49
CA SER A 218 35.60 6.80 -11.61
C SER A 218 34.33 7.58 -11.92
N HIS A 219 33.38 7.08 -12.73
CA HIS A 219 32.24 7.89 -13.18
C HIS A 219 31.04 7.01 -13.62
N THR A 220 30.12 6.70 -12.71
CA THR A 220 28.80 6.17 -13.10
C THR A 220 27.82 7.32 -13.22
N TYR A 221 27.30 7.54 -14.43
CA TYR A 221 26.25 8.53 -14.70
C TYR A 221 24.91 7.82 -14.77
N ILE A 222 24.00 8.16 -13.86
CA ILE A 222 22.64 7.61 -13.86
C ILE A 222 21.67 8.75 -14.22
N PRO A 223 20.65 8.52 -15.09
CA PRO A 223 19.60 9.51 -15.31
C PRO A 223 18.95 9.89 -13.98
N PHE A 224 18.84 11.20 -13.72
CA PHE A 224 18.16 11.69 -12.52
C PHE A 224 16.65 11.72 -12.77
N ASN A 225 15.88 11.07 -11.90
CA ASN A 225 14.42 11.08 -11.96
C ASN A 225 13.82 11.55 -10.64
N VAL A 226 12.59 12.06 -10.69
CA VAL A 226 11.87 12.53 -9.50
C VAL A 226 10.41 12.11 -9.59
N PRO A 227 9.79 11.65 -8.50
CA PRO A 227 8.36 11.42 -8.48
C PRO A 227 7.62 12.76 -8.52
N ALA A 228 6.66 12.86 -9.42
CA ALA A 228 5.72 13.97 -9.51
C ALA A 228 4.30 13.45 -9.37
N VAL A 229 3.43 14.27 -8.80
CA VAL A 229 2.02 13.95 -8.67
C VAL A 229 1.36 14.15 -10.03
N SER A 230 0.77 13.08 -10.56
CA SER A 230 -0.02 13.15 -11.79
C SER A 230 -1.37 13.79 -11.50
N ARG A 231 -1.88 14.54 -12.48
CA ARG A 231 -3.28 14.97 -12.47
C ARG A 231 -4.27 13.81 -12.56
N ASP A 232 -3.82 12.63 -13.01
CA ASP A 232 -4.68 11.47 -13.21
C ASP A 232 -5.00 10.81 -11.87
N PHE A 233 -6.29 10.83 -11.54
CA PHE A 233 -6.89 10.21 -10.36
C PHE A 233 -7.61 8.94 -10.78
N VAL A 234 -7.27 7.80 -10.18
CA VAL A 234 -7.79 6.50 -10.56
C VAL A 234 -8.90 6.08 -9.61
N VAL A 235 -9.99 5.58 -10.19
CA VAL A 235 -11.08 4.92 -9.44
C VAL A 235 -11.27 3.53 -10.01
N TYR A 236 -11.24 2.51 -9.16
CA TYR A 236 -11.58 1.15 -9.57
C TYR A 236 -13.07 0.89 -9.40
N THR A 237 -13.72 0.37 -10.44
CA THR A 237 -15.17 0.08 -10.43
C THR A 237 -15.68 -0.66 -9.20
N SER A 238 -14.94 -1.63 -8.67
CA SER A 238 -15.38 -2.39 -7.49
C SER A 238 -15.46 -1.57 -6.20
N ILE A 239 -14.78 -0.42 -6.09
CA ILE A 239 -15.01 0.50 -4.97
C ILE A 239 -16.40 1.13 -5.05
N LEU A 240 -16.99 1.24 -6.24
CA LEU A 240 -18.30 1.85 -6.45
C LEU A 240 -19.47 0.89 -6.18
N GLU A 241 -19.28 -0.43 -6.34
CA GLU A 241 -20.35 -1.43 -6.43
C GLU A 241 -21.33 -1.48 -5.25
N ASP A 242 -20.85 -1.10 -4.07
CA ASP A 242 -21.59 -1.15 -2.81
C ASP A 242 -21.49 0.17 -2.01
N THR A 243 -20.92 1.22 -2.60
CA THR A 243 -20.59 2.44 -1.86
C THR A 243 -21.57 3.55 -2.25
N PRO A 244 -22.29 4.14 -1.28
CA PRO A 244 -23.12 5.31 -1.53
C PRO A 244 -22.33 6.46 -2.15
N GLU A 245 -23.01 7.30 -2.93
CA GLU A 245 -22.34 8.40 -3.63
C GLU A 245 -21.61 9.35 -2.69
N ASP A 246 -22.23 9.74 -1.58
CA ASP A 246 -21.64 10.64 -0.58
C ASP A 246 -20.32 10.06 -0.02
N GLU A 247 -20.28 8.74 0.20
CA GLU A 247 -19.09 8.05 0.70
C GLU A 247 -18.00 7.99 -0.38
N ILE A 248 -18.36 7.74 -1.65
CA ILE A 248 -17.40 7.83 -2.76
C ILE A 248 -16.83 9.24 -2.89
N ILE A 249 -17.62 10.29 -2.67
CA ILE A 249 -17.14 11.67 -2.70
C ILE A 249 -16.13 11.91 -1.56
N ALA A 250 -16.36 11.35 -0.37
CA ALA A 250 -15.39 11.41 0.71
C ALA A 250 -14.06 10.72 0.36
N VAL A 251 -14.10 9.56 -0.32
CA VAL A 251 -12.90 8.91 -0.88
C VAL A 251 -12.21 9.83 -1.87
N ILE A 252 -12.94 10.37 -2.86
CA ILE A 252 -12.37 11.26 -3.87
C ILE A 252 -11.69 12.46 -3.20
N TYR A 253 -12.26 13.02 -2.13
CA TYR A 253 -11.70 14.20 -1.47
C TYR A 253 -10.54 13.91 -0.55
N HIS A 254 -10.50 12.71 0.05
CA HIS A 254 -9.29 12.20 0.70
C HIS A 254 -8.15 12.07 -0.32
N GLU A 255 -8.42 11.45 -1.46
CA GLU A 255 -7.44 11.30 -2.54
C GLU A 255 -7.01 12.65 -3.13
N LEU A 256 -7.94 13.59 -3.33
CA LEU A 256 -7.58 14.95 -3.72
C LEU A 256 -6.79 15.70 -2.64
N GLY A 257 -6.92 15.33 -1.36
CA GLY A 257 -6.01 15.76 -0.30
C GLY A 257 -4.57 15.34 -0.60
N HIS A 258 -4.35 14.08 -0.96
CA HIS A 258 -3.04 13.61 -1.44
C HIS A 258 -2.57 14.35 -2.69
N TYR A 259 -3.46 14.60 -3.65
CA TYR A 259 -3.15 15.37 -4.85
C TYR A 259 -2.64 16.75 -4.47
N TYR A 260 -3.46 17.58 -3.82
CA TYR A 260 -3.15 18.98 -3.58
C TYR A 260 -1.98 19.15 -2.59
N ARG A 261 -1.82 18.29 -1.59
CA ARG A 261 -0.63 18.33 -0.69
C ARG A 261 0.62 17.73 -1.29
N THR A 262 0.53 17.19 -2.50
CA THR A 262 1.68 16.61 -3.18
C THR A 262 2.21 15.36 -2.43
N HIS A 263 1.32 14.55 -1.84
CA HIS A 263 1.70 13.36 -1.05
C HIS A 263 2.30 12.22 -1.88
N GLY A 264 2.21 12.29 -3.21
CA GLY A 264 2.98 11.41 -4.12
C GLY A 264 4.41 11.89 -4.39
N SER A 265 4.88 12.96 -3.73
CA SER A 265 6.28 13.41 -3.80
C SER A 265 7.09 12.95 -2.59
N PHE A 266 8.41 13.00 -2.69
CA PHE A 266 9.37 12.65 -1.63
C PHE A 266 9.29 13.53 -0.37
N ILE A 267 8.42 14.54 -0.33
CA ILE A 267 8.31 15.43 0.84
C ILE A 267 7.34 14.77 1.83
N THR A 268 7.81 13.76 2.56
CA THR A 268 7.06 13.17 3.67
C THR A 268 7.31 13.95 4.97
N HIS A 269 6.29 14.07 5.83
CA HIS A 269 6.43 14.73 7.14
C HIS A 269 5.67 13.90 8.18
N ASP A 270 6.01 12.63 8.25
CA ASP A 270 5.49 11.74 9.27
C ASP A 270 6.28 11.95 10.57
N TYR A 271 5.63 12.25 11.68
CA TYR A 271 6.34 12.42 12.95
C TYR A 271 5.47 12.17 14.17
N LEU A 272 6.12 11.65 15.21
CA LEU A 272 5.59 11.57 16.56
C LEU A 272 5.53 12.96 17.19
N TYR A 273 4.46 13.20 17.94
CA TYR A 273 4.26 14.42 18.71
C TYR A 273 3.61 14.12 20.05
N HIS A 274 3.75 15.02 21.03
CA HIS A 274 3.05 14.90 22.31
C HIS A 274 1.57 15.25 22.14
N LEU A 275 0.66 14.32 22.50
CA LEU A 275 -0.77 14.62 22.49
C LEU A 275 -1.09 15.68 23.55
N THR A 276 -1.82 16.71 23.14
CA THR A 276 -2.42 17.69 24.04
C THR A 276 -3.90 17.34 24.25
N ASN A 277 -4.47 17.72 25.40
CA ASN A 277 -5.91 17.52 25.67
C ASN A 277 -6.78 18.33 24.71
N GLU A 278 -6.25 19.46 24.25
CA GLU A 278 -6.84 20.30 23.22
C GLU A 278 -6.32 19.76 21.90
N ASN A 279 -7.15 19.07 21.09
CA ASN A 279 -6.79 18.75 19.71
C ASN A 279 -6.77 20.09 18.98
N PRO A 280 -5.60 20.73 18.81
CA PRO A 280 -5.58 22.06 18.27
C PRO A 280 -6.09 21.95 16.84
N ALA A 281 -6.69 23.04 16.39
CA ALA A 281 -7.12 23.09 15.02
C ALA A 281 -5.87 23.10 14.10
N SER A 282 -4.69 23.58 14.54
CA SER A 282 -3.43 23.53 13.76
C SER A 282 -2.77 22.15 13.63
N VAL A 283 -1.96 21.99 12.58
CA VAL A 283 -0.94 20.92 12.45
C VAL A 283 -0.19 20.78 13.79
N PRO A 284 -0.08 19.57 14.37
CA PRO A 284 0.70 19.37 15.57
C PRO A 284 2.16 19.85 15.40
N LYS A 285 2.72 20.52 16.40
CA LYS A 285 4.13 20.92 16.32
C LYS A 285 5.02 19.69 16.46
N VAL A 286 5.99 19.56 15.55
CA VAL A 286 7.07 18.56 15.68
C VAL A 286 7.74 18.72 17.04
N SER A 287 7.76 17.64 17.81
CA SER A 287 8.36 17.62 19.14
C SER A 287 9.87 17.44 19.01
N ASN A 288 10.64 18.48 19.34
CA ASN A 288 12.11 18.48 19.18
C ASN A 288 12.80 17.38 19.99
N ASP A 289 12.24 17.03 21.16
CA ASP A 289 12.71 15.95 22.02
C ASP A 289 12.47 14.56 21.42
N LEU A 290 11.51 14.43 20.49
CA LEU A 290 11.23 13.20 19.74
C LEU A 290 12.01 13.14 18.41
N ALA A 291 12.88 14.09 18.09
CA ALA A 291 13.54 14.15 16.78
C ALA A 291 14.39 12.89 16.46
N ALA A 292 15.07 12.32 17.46
CA ALA A 292 15.84 11.08 17.30
C ALA A 292 14.91 9.87 17.15
N ASP A 293 13.82 9.84 17.92
CA ASP A 293 12.82 8.79 17.84
C ASP A 293 12.09 8.77 16.50
N ASN A 294 11.72 9.94 15.98
CA ASN A 294 11.17 10.11 14.65
C ASN A 294 12.10 9.57 13.58
N SER A 295 13.39 9.93 13.62
CA SER A 295 14.36 9.41 12.66
C SER A 295 14.43 7.89 12.70
N ALA A 296 14.63 7.30 13.88
CA ALA A 296 14.76 5.85 14.03
C ALA A 296 13.48 5.10 13.64
N PHE A 297 12.31 5.66 13.96
CA PHE A 297 11.03 5.07 13.63
C PHE A 297 10.76 5.09 12.12
N LEU A 298 10.98 6.23 11.46
CA LEU A 298 10.83 6.36 10.00
C LEU A 298 11.83 5.49 9.25
N ASP A 299 13.08 5.42 9.72
CA ASP A 299 14.09 4.52 9.15
C ASP A 299 13.66 3.06 9.24
N ALA A 300 13.07 2.64 10.37
CA ALA A 300 12.52 1.31 10.52
C ALA A 300 11.30 1.07 9.61
N ARG A 301 10.35 2.00 9.50
CA ARG A 301 9.22 1.90 8.56
C ARG A 301 9.69 1.76 7.12
N ARG A 302 10.67 2.57 6.72
CA ARG A 302 11.31 2.53 5.40
C ARG A 302 11.95 1.17 5.14
N LEU A 303 12.77 0.69 6.07
CA LEU A 303 13.45 -0.60 5.95
C LEU A 303 12.46 -1.77 5.85
N LYS A 304 11.37 -1.69 6.62
CA LYS A 304 10.26 -2.64 6.52
C LYS A 304 9.62 -2.61 5.12
N SER A 305 9.20 -1.44 4.64
CA SER A 305 8.57 -1.27 3.33
C SER A 305 9.46 -1.79 2.19
N MET A 306 10.73 -1.39 2.16
CA MET A 306 11.69 -1.87 1.15
C MET A 306 11.84 -3.40 1.16
N ASN A 307 11.99 -4.00 2.34
CA ASN A 307 12.21 -5.44 2.45
C ASN A 307 10.94 -6.27 2.27
N ASP A 308 9.76 -5.72 2.55
CA ASP A 308 8.47 -6.35 2.23
C ASP A 308 8.30 -6.54 0.71
N ILE A 309 8.94 -5.69 -0.12
CA ILE A 309 8.98 -5.81 -1.58
C ILE A 309 10.14 -6.70 -2.04
N ASN A 310 11.34 -6.38 -1.58
CA ASN A 310 12.58 -6.99 -2.09
C ASN A 310 12.59 -8.48 -1.81
N ILE A 311 12.20 -8.90 -0.61
CA ILE A 311 12.24 -10.32 -0.22
C ILE A 311 11.41 -11.16 -1.20
N PRO A 312 10.09 -10.93 -1.43
CA PRO A 312 9.31 -11.64 -2.44
C PRO A 312 9.95 -11.68 -3.83
N VAL A 313 10.55 -10.57 -4.27
CA VAL A 313 11.23 -10.48 -5.58
C VAL A 313 12.47 -11.38 -5.59
N LEU A 314 13.37 -11.24 -4.61
CA LEU A 314 14.57 -12.07 -4.48
C LEU A 314 14.21 -13.56 -4.37
N LYS A 315 13.09 -13.91 -3.71
CA LYS A 315 12.56 -15.30 -3.70
C LYS A 315 12.26 -15.81 -5.09
N ALA A 316 11.61 -14.99 -5.92
CA ALA A 316 11.22 -15.38 -7.26
C ALA A 316 12.43 -15.67 -8.16
N TYR A 317 13.58 -15.04 -7.89
CA TYR A 317 14.82 -15.22 -8.64
C TYR A 317 15.81 -16.22 -8.03
N THR A 318 15.55 -16.70 -6.81
CA THR A 318 16.48 -17.61 -6.13
C THR A 318 16.21 -19.06 -6.55
N PRO A 319 17.22 -19.75 -7.08
CA PRO A 319 17.13 -21.17 -7.36
C PRO A 319 16.77 -21.99 -6.13
N ILE A 320 15.89 -22.98 -6.32
CA ILE A 320 15.37 -23.81 -5.24
C ILE A 320 16.50 -24.54 -4.48
N GLY A 321 17.54 -24.98 -5.17
CA GLY A 321 18.68 -25.68 -4.56
C GLY A 321 19.51 -24.83 -3.59
N LEU A 322 19.32 -23.50 -3.55
CA LEU A 322 20.06 -22.61 -2.65
C LEU A 322 19.36 -22.32 -1.33
N PHE A 323 18.14 -22.82 -1.16
CA PHE A 323 17.42 -22.74 0.10
C PHE A 323 18.13 -23.56 1.19
N ASN A 324 18.44 -22.93 2.32
CA ASN A 324 19.06 -23.65 3.44
C ASN A 324 18.03 -24.56 4.10
N PRO A 325 18.36 -25.84 4.35
CA PRO A 325 17.50 -26.68 5.16
C PRO A 325 17.58 -26.28 6.63
N ILE A 326 16.45 -26.25 7.33
CA ILE A 326 16.43 -26.22 8.79
C ILE A 326 16.98 -27.55 9.31
N PRO A 327 17.93 -27.54 10.27
CA PRO A 327 18.35 -28.77 10.93
C PRO A 327 17.16 -29.49 11.58
N GLY A 328 16.83 -30.68 11.08
CA GLY A 328 15.70 -31.50 11.53
C GLY A 328 14.51 -31.54 10.57
N GLN A 329 14.49 -30.71 9.52
CA GLN A 329 13.38 -30.73 8.55
C GLN A 329 13.39 -31.99 7.69
N THR A 330 12.20 -32.50 7.38
CA THR A 330 12.01 -33.68 6.51
C THR A 330 11.57 -33.32 5.10
N ILE A 331 10.90 -32.17 4.93
CA ILE A 331 10.41 -31.60 3.68
C ILE A 331 11.36 -30.48 3.23
N HIS A 332 11.61 -30.41 1.92
CA HIS A 332 12.45 -29.39 1.32
C HIS A 332 11.85 -28.00 1.54
N THR A 333 12.70 -27.02 1.81
CA THR A 333 12.28 -25.66 2.14
C THR A 333 11.32 -25.06 1.10
N ALA A 334 11.60 -25.26 -0.19
CA ALA A 334 10.75 -24.79 -1.29
C ALA A 334 9.34 -25.41 -1.33
N LEU A 335 9.14 -26.56 -0.68
CA LEU A 335 7.85 -27.25 -0.64
C LEU A 335 7.01 -26.86 0.58
N ILE A 336 7.56 -26.09 1.53
CA ILE A 336 6.87 -25.79 2.79
C ILE A 336 5.62 -24.93 2.57
N LYS A 337 5.66 -23.98 1.62
CA LYS A 337 4.47 -23.19 1.25
C LYS A 337 3.33 -24.10 0.79
N ILE A 338 3.65 -25.07 -0.08
CA ILE A 338 2.68 -26.04 -0.59
C ILE A 338 2.14 -26.88 0.58
N LEU A 339 3.01 -27.35 1.48
CA LEU A 339 2.60 -28.09 2.66
C LEU A 339 1.65 -27.28 3.55
N ALA A 340 1.99 -26.03 3.85
CA ALA A 340 1.21 -25.17 4.73
C ALA A 340 -0.15 -24.82 4.15
N THR A 341 -0.20 -24.38 2.88
CA THR A 341 -1.45 -24.08 2.19
C THR A 341 -2.37 -25.30 2.11
N MET A 342 -1.82 -26.48 1.81
CA MET A 342 -2.60 -27.71 1.74
C MET A 342 -3.10 -28.16 3.12
N ALA A 343 -2.26 -28.05 4.15
CA ALA A 343 -2.66 -28.37 5.51
C ALA A 343 -3.77 -27.44 6.02
N HIS A 344 -3.63 -26.13 5.83
CA HIS A 344 -4.64 -25.14 6.20
C HIS A 344 -5.96 -25.37 5.46
N THR A 345 -5.90 -25.57 4.14
CA THR A 345 -7.08 -25.85 3.31
C THR A 345 -7.77 -27.14 3.76
N THR A 346 -7.01 -28.18 4.06
CA THR A 346 -7.56 -29.44 4.56
C THR A 346 -8.22 -29.27 5.92
N ALA A 347 -7.56 -28.56 6.83
CA ALA A 347 -8.06 -28.33 8.16
C ALA A 347 -9.37 -27.52 8.17
N THR A 348 -9.44 -26.47 7.35
CA THR A 348 -10.59 -25.55 7.32
C THR A 348 -11.74 -26.04 6.45
N GLN A 349 -11.46 -26.65 5.30
CA GLN A 349 -12.48 -26.99 4.30
C GLN A 349 -12.90 -28.45 4.36
N ILE A 350 -11.95 -29.38 4.58
CA ILE A 350 -12.25 -30.81 4.58
C ILE A 350 -12.65 -31.25 5.99
N CYS A 351 -11.80 -30.99 6.97
CA CYS A 351 -12.05 -31.37 8.36
C CYS A 351 -13.15 -30.55 9.05
N GLY A 352 -13.44 -29.36 8.53
CA GLY A 352 -14.56 -28.53 8.98
C GLY A 352 -15.92 -28.96 8.43
N ASP A 353 -15.95 -29.80 7.40
CA ASP A 353 -17.18 -30.23 6.74
C ASP A 353 -17.60 -31.64 7.19
N SER A 354 -18.77 -31.72 7.82
CA SER A 354 -19.40 -32.95 8.29
C SER A 354 -19.66 -34.01 7.21
N SER A 355 -19.62 -33.64 5.92
CA SER A 355 -19.77 -34.56 4.79
C SER A 355 -18.59 -35.52 4.65
N PHE A 356 -17.40 -35.15 5.14
CA PHE A 356 -16.20 -35.99 5.10
C PHE A 356 -16.07 -36.85 6.35
N THR A 357 -16.79 -37.98 6.37
CA THR A 357 -16.66 -38.98 7.46
C THR A 357 -15.49 -39.93 7.24
N GLY A 358 -14.79 -40.30 8.33
CA GLY A 358 -13.71 -41.30 8.29
C GLY A 358 -12.30 -40.76 8.02
N LEU A 359 -12.12 -39.44 7.93
CA LEU A 359 -10.80 -38.82 7.91
C LEU A 359 -10.31 -38.59 9.35
N ASP A 360 -9.05 -38.93 9.61
CA ASP A 360 -8.39 -38.53 10.85
C ASP A 360 -7.96 -37.07 10.75
N CYS A 361 -8.74 -36.19 11.40
CA CYS A 361 -8.54 -34.76 11.42
C CYS A 361 -7.79 -34.26 12.66
N SER A 362 -7.31 -35.14 13.55
CA SER A 362 -6.67 -34.70 14.80
C SER A 362 -5.45 -33.81 14.54
N SER A 363 -4.60 -34.21 13.59
CA SER A 363 -3.40 -33.45 13.21
C SER A 363 -3.77 -32.10 12.56
N CYS A 364 -4.83 -32.05 11.76
CA CYS A 364 -5.31 -30.82 11.14
C CYS A 364 -5.84 -29.80 12.17
N ILE A 365 -6.53 -30.28 13.21
CA ILE A 365 -7.05 -29.42 14.28
C ILE A 365 -5.90 -28.84 15.11
N GLU A 366 -4.87 -29.63 15.43
CA GLU A 366 -3.69 -29.14 16.15
C GLU A 366 -2.92 -28.09 15.36
N ILE A 367 -2.84 -28.22 14.04
CA ILE A 367 -2.24 -27.20 13.17
C ILE A 367 -2.96 -25.86 13.30
N LEU A 368 -4.29 -25.84 13.25
CA LEU A 368 -5.05 -24.59 13.40
C LEU A 368 -4.82 -23.93 14.75
N LYS A 369 -4.51 -24.71 15.80
CA LYS A 369 -4.10 -24.15 17.10
C LYS A 369 -2.72 -23.50 17.03
N ILE A 370 -1.75 -24.14 16.36
CA ILE A 370 -0.41 -23.58 16.16
C ILE A 370 -0.48 -22.30 15.31
N GLU A 371 -1.23 -22.34 14.20
CA GLU A 371 -1.45 -21.19 13.31
C GLU A 371 -2.13 -20.04 14.05
N LYS A 372 -3.14 -20.32 14.88
CA LYS A 372 -3.81 -19.31 15.70
C LYS A 372 -2.91 -18.75 16.81
N ALA A 373 -2.02 -19.56 17.37
CA ALA A 373 -1.09 -19.16 18.42
C ALA A 373 0.14 -18.40 17.87
N THR A 374 0.36 -18.45 16.56
CA THR A 374 1.51 -17.82 15.88
C THR A 374 0.98 -16.79 14.89
N PRO A 375 0.83 -15.51 15.30
CA PRO A 375 0.45 -14.45 14.37
C PRO A 375 1.33 -14.47 13.12
N ASP A 376 0.69 -14.30 11.96
CA ASP A 376 1.35 -14.33 10.65
C ASP A 376 2.09 -15.63 10.34
N PHE A 377 1.65 -16.78 10.87
CA PHE A 377 2.27 -18.09 10.67
C PHE A 377 2.78 -18.32 9.23
N GLU A 378 1.91 -18.17 8.22
CA GLU A 378 2.28 -18.37 6.81
C GLU A 378 3.42 -17.43 6.39
N THR A 379 3.28 -16.14 6.68
CA THR A 379 4.26 -15.11 6.33
C THR A 379 5.58 -15.29 7.07
N LYS A 380 5.52 -15.66 8.36
CA LYS A 380 6.66 -15.87 9.24
C LYS A 380 7.50 -17.03 8.73
N TYR A 381 6.88 -18.18 8.49
CA TYR A 381 7.61 -19.34 7.99
C TYR A 381 8.08 -19.14 6.56
N GLU A 382 7.25 -18.61 5.66
CA GLU A 382 7.71 -18.27 4.32
C GLU A 382 8.95 -17.37 4.33
N ARG A 383 8.99 -16.32 5.17
CA ARG A 383 10.13 -15.39 5.32
C ARG A 383 11.39 -16.07 5.82
N PHE A 384 11.32 -16.81 6.93
CA PHE A 384 12.50 -17.41 7.56
C PHE A 384 13.12 -18.56 6.75
N LEU A 385 12.28 -19.34 6.08
CA LEU A 385 12.71 -20.58 5.45
C LEU A 385 13.60 -20.35 4.23
N SER A 386 13.36 -19.26 3.49
CA SER A 386 13.94 -19.09 2.17
C SER A 386 15.35 -18.47 2.12
N PHE A 387 15.85 -17.79 3.15
CA PHE A 387 17.12 -17.04 3.01
C PHE A 387 17.95 -16.93 4.29
N ALA A 388 17.29 -16.75 5.42
CA ALA A 388 17.92 -16.32 6.65
C ALA A 388 18.40 -17.48 7.54
N GLY A 389 19.38 -18.25 7.07
CA GLY A 389 20.14 -19.16 7.95
C GLY A 389 19.28 -20.10 8.82
N PRO A 390 19.77 -20.54 10.00
CA PRO A 390 18.98 -21.36 10.91
C PRO A 390 17.88 -20.54 11.60
N ILE A 391 16.65 -21.03 11.59
CA ILE A 391 15.54 -20.42 12.35
C ILE A 391 15.91 -20.38 13.85
N PRO A 392 15.81 -19.22 14.52
CA PRO A 392 16.15 -19.10 15.93
C PRO A 392 15.07 -19.66 16.87
N GLY A 393 15.50 -20.11 18.05
CA GLY A 393 14.68 -20.28 19.26
C GLY A 393 13.33 -21.00 19.08
N GLU A 394 12.26 -20.31 19.51
CA GLU A 394 10.89 -20.83 19.57
C GLU A 394 10.30 -21.06 18.17
N ASP A 395 10.71 -20.30 17.15
CA ASP A 395 10.17 -20.44 15.80
C ASP A 395 10.62 -21.75 15.15
N LYS A 396 11.88 -22.16 15.40
CA LYS A 396 12.37 -23.48 14.97
C LYS A 396 11.61 -24.59 15.67
N LYS A 397 11.36 -24.44 16.97
CA LYS A 397 10.60 -25.41 17.76
C LYS A 397 9.17 -25.54 17.25
N ASN A 398 8.49 -24.41 17.01
CA ASN A 398 7.15 -24.37 16.45
C ASN A 398 7.11 -24.98 15.04
N TYR A 399 8.12 -24.74 14.20
CA TYR A 399 8.21 -25.37 12.89
C TYR A 399 8.37 -26.90 12.99
N LEU A 400 9.32 -27.36 13.81
CA LEU A 400 9.58 -28.79 13.97
C LEU A 400 8.41 -29.53 14.62
N LEU A 401 7.53 -28.82 15.33
CA LEU A 401 6.24 -29.33 15.78
C LEU A 401 5.19 -29.31 14.66
N TYR A 402 5.15 -28.24 13.87
CA TYR A 402 4.20 -28.04 12.79
C TYR A 402 4.38 -29.04 11.64
N GLU A 403 5.60 -29.19 11.12
CA GLU A 403 5.89 -29.98 9.93
C GLU A 403 5.34 -31.42 9.97
N PRO A 404 5.58 -32.22 11.03
CA PRO A 404 5.03 -33.58 11.11
C PRO A 404 3.50 -33.59 11.20
N LEU A 405 2.90 -32.61 11.89
CA LEU A 405 1.44 -32.48 11.97
C LEU A 405 0.86 -32.11 10.61
N ALA A 406 1.44 -31.13 9.91
CA ALA A 406 1.04 -30.72 8.57
C ALA A 406 1.14 -31.85 7.57
N LYS A 407 2.25 -32.58 7.59
CA LYS A 407 2.43 -33.77 6.77
C LYS A 407 1.36 -34.82 7.07
N SER A 408 1.08 -35.09 8.36
CA SER A 408 0.04 -36.03 8.77
C SER A 408 -1.35 -35.58 8.33
N CYS A 409 -1.65 -34.28 8.42
CA CYS A 409 -2.93 -33.69 8.03
C CYS A 409 -3.22 -33.91 6.54
N VAL A 410 -2.22 -33.69 5.68
CA VAL A 410 -2.38 -33.85 4.23
C VAL A 410 -2.19 -35.28 3.73
N ASN A 411 -1.80 -36.23 4.60
CA ASN A 411 -1.48 -37.59 4.16
C ASN A 411 -2.71 -38.39 3.70
N ASN A 412 -3.91 -37.96 4.09
CA ASN A 412 -5.15 -38.58 3.62
C ASN A 412 -5.55 -38.13 2.20
N ILE A 413 -4.85 -37.14 1.64
CA ILE A 413 -5.03 -36.66 0.27
C ILE A 413 -4.17 -37.53 -0.64
N LYS A 414 -4.74 -38.06 -1.72
CA LYS A 414 -3.97 -38.80 -2.72
C LYS A 414 -3.74 -37.94 -3.96
N THR A 415 -2.56 -38.06 -4.55
CA THR A 415 -2.29 -37.57 -5.91
C THR A 415 -2.88 -38.53 -6.93
N THR A 416 -3.48 -38.05 -8.01
CA THR A 416 -4.01 -38.91 -9.09
C THR A 416 -3.69 -38.35 -10.48
N THR A 417 -3.41 -39.25 -11.43
CA THR A 417 -3.22 -38.92 -12.86
C THR A 417 -4.54 -38.89 -13.63
N ALA A 418 -5.59 -39.51 -13.09
CA ALA A 418 -6.88 -39.58 -13.76
C ALA A 418 -7.69 -38.30 -13.52
N ALA A 419 -8.33 -37.79 -14.57
CA ALA A 419 -9.39 -36.80 -14.42
C ALA A 419 -10.49 -37.43 -13.54
N VAL A 420 -10.72 -36.87 -12.37
CA VAL A 420 -11.71 -37.38 -11.42
C VAL A 420 -13.06 -36.74 -11.77
N PRO A 421 -14.14 -37.52 -11.93
CA PRO A 421 -15.48 -36.95 -12.01
C PRO A 421 -15.79 -36.12 -10.75
N PHE A 422 -16.44 -34.96 -10.91
CA PHE A 422 -16.78 -34.03 -9.82
C PHE A 422 -17.54 -34.69 -8.63
N ASP A 423 -18.14 -35.87 -8.84
CA ASP A 423 -18.97 -36.57 -7.85
C ASP A 423 -18.20 -37.49 -6.89
N VAL A 424 -16.88 -37.62 -7.05
CA VAL A 424 -16.06 -38.43 -6.11
C VAL A 424 -15.63 -37.58 -4.93
N ILE A 425 -16.32 -37.76 -3.80
CA ILE A 425 -16.01 -37.19 -2.48
C ILE A 425 -14.73 -37.82 -1.91
N LYS A 426 -13.59 -37.57 -2.56
CA LYS A 426 -12.26 -37.80 -1.98
C LYS A 426 -11.42 -36.56 -2.24
N PRO A 427 -10.67 -36.07 -1.26
CA PRO A 427 -9.71 -35.00 -1.50
C PRO A 427 -8.60 -35.59 -2.38
N LEU A 428 -8.73 -35.38 -3.67
CA LEU A 428 -7.75 -35.76 -4.68
C LEU A 428 -7.13 -34.48 -5.22
N ILE A 429 -5.80 -34.44 -5.27
CA ILE A 429 -5.07 -33.42 -6.00
C ILE A 429 -4.83 -33.98 -7.39
N THR A 430 -5.37 -33.32 -8.41
CA THR A 430 -5.11 -33.71 -9.79
C THR A 430 -3.69 -33.34 -10.19
N LEU A 431 -3.18 -33.94 -11.26
CA LEU A 431 -1.90 -33.55 -11.82
C LEU A 431 -1.85 -32.06 -12.19
N ASP A 432 -2.94 -31.50 -12.71
CA ASP A 432 -3.00 -30.08 -13.09
C ASP A 432 -2.93 -29.17 -11.86
N ASP A 433 -3.60 -29.54 -10.76
CA ASP A 433 -3.51 -28.83 -9.49
C ASP A 433 -2.07 -28.88 -8.96
N LEU A 434 -1.44 -30.06 -9.01
CA LEU A 434 -0.06 -30.25 -8.57
C LEU A 434 0.92 -29.43 -9.42
N VAL A 435 0.78 -29.46 -10.75
CA VAL A 435 1.59 -28.67 -11.67
C VAL A 435 1.42 -27.18 -11.39
N THR A 436 0.19 -26.72 -11.15
CA THR A 436 -0.11 -25.32 -10.83
C THR A 436 0.52 -24.92 -9.50
N MET A 437 0.42 -25.76 -8.47
CA MET A 437 1.06 -25.54 -7.17
C MET A 437 2.59 -25.49 -7.28
N LEU A 438 3.20 -26.46 -7.97
CA LEU A 438 4.65 -26.52 -8.17
C LEU A 438 5.16 -25.29 -8.94
N ARG A 439 4.48 -24.90 -10.02
CA ARG A 439 4.79 -23.67 -10.76
C ARG A 439 4.65 -22.41 -9.90
N SER A 440 3.65 -22.36 -9.02
CA SER A 440 3.50 -21.24 -8.08
C SER A 440 4.67 -21.12 -7.08
N GLY A 441 5.36 -22.23 -6.82
CA GLY A 441 6.60 -22.31 -6.05
C GLY A 441 7.87 -22.22 -6.91
N ASN A 442 7.75 -21.86 -8.19
CA ASN A 442 8.84 -21.87 -9.19
C ASN A 442 9.56 -23.22 -9.32
N ILE A 443 8.88 -24.32 -9.02
CA ILE A 443 9.42 -25.67 -9.11
C ILE A 443 9.06 -26.26 -10.47
N ASP A 444 10.05 -26.75 -11.21
CA ASP A 444 9.79 -27.46 -12.46
C ASP A 444 9.03 -28.76 -12.18
N PRO A 445 7.78 -28.90 -12.66
CA PRO A 445 6.99 -30.09 -12.41
C PRO A 445 7.56 -31.35 -13.07
N THR A 446 8.42 -31.22 -14.10
CA THR A 446 8.99 -32.36 -14.83
C THR A 446 9.96 -33.19 -13.98
N ILE A 447 10.43 -32.63 -12.87
CA ILE A 447 11.33 -33.27 -11.91
C ILE A 447 10.63 -34.42 -11.15
N PHE A 448 9.30 -34.35 -11.02
CA PHE A 448 8.53 -35.27 -10.20
C PHE A 448 7.79 -36.31 -11.05
N PRO A 449 8.03 -37.61 -10.84
CA PRO A 449 7.24 -38.63 -11.49
C PRO A 449 5.84 -38.60 -10.90
N VAL A 450 4.83 -38.57 -11.77
CA VAL A 450 3.45 -38.60 -11.33
C VAL A 450 3.10 -40.02 -10.91
N GLN A 451 2.99 -40.25 -9.61
CA GLN A 451 2.59 -41.52 -9.01
C GLN A 451 1.42 -41.29 -8.06
N GLU A 452 0.48 -42.25 -7.99
CA GLU A 452 -0.58 -42.22 -6.98
C GLU A 452 0.05 -42.57 -5.62
N MET A 453 0.08 -41.59 -4.73
CA MET A 453 0.58 -41.77 -3.37
C MET A 453 -0.05 -40.76 -2.40
N PRO A 454 0.01 -41.00 -1.08
CA PRO A 454 -0.32 -39.99 -0.08
C PRO A 454 0.45 -38.69 -0.33
N PHE A 455 -0.21 -37.53 -0.24
CA PHE A 455 0.41 -36.25 -0.57
C PHE A 455 1.60 -35.92 0.35
N GLY A 456 1.52 -36.31 1.63
CA GLY A 456 2.64 -36.18 2.56
C GLY A 456 3.87 -37.00 2.12
N ASP A 457 3.65 -38.19 1.57
CA ASP A 457 4.73 -39.03 1.04
C ASP A 457 5.25 -38.49 -0.31
N PHE A 458 4.37 -37.93 -1.14
CA PHE A 458 4.77 -37.22 -2.36
C PHE A 458 5.74 -36.08 -2.03
N LEU A 459 5.45 -35.26 -1.00
CA LEU A 459 6.35 -34.18 -0.60
C LEU A 459 7.71 -34.68 -0.11
N VAL A 460 7.77 -35.84 0.56
CA VAL A 460 9.04 -36.46 0.98
C VAL A 460 9.84 -36.93 -0.23
N GLU A 461 9.19 -37.56 -1.21
CA GLU A 461 9.86 -38.00 -2.45
C GLU A 461 10.32 -36.81 -3.29
N ALA A 462 9.47 -35.79 -3.41
CA ALA A 462 9.82 -34.53 -4.04
C ALA A 462 11.02 -33.86 -3.35
N THR A 463 11.11 -33.95 -2.03
CA THR A 463 12.25 -33.45 -1.26
C THR A 463 13.55 -34.16 -1.59
N LYS A 464 13.53 -35.50 -1.72
CA LYS A 464 14.72 -36.26 -2.13
C LYS A 464 15.17 -35.83 -3.51
N ARG A 465 14.23 -35.74 -4.45
CA ARG A 465 14.51 -35.30 -5.82
C ARG A 465 15.10 -33.91 -5.85
N LEU A 466 14.53 -32.93 -5.16
CA LEU A 466 15.11 -31.59 -5.09
C LEU A 466 16.53 -31.56 -4.50
N LYS A 467 16.89 -32.49 -3.61
CA LYS A 467 18.25 -32.63 -3.07
C LYS A 467 19.21 -33.29 -4.05
N ASP A 468 18.75 -34.34 -4.74
CA ASP A 468 19.55 -35.13 -5.70
C ASP A 468 19.69 -34.41 -7.05
N HIS A 469 18.72 -33.57 -7.37
CA HIS A 469 18.66 -32.74 -8.56
C HIS A 469 19.59 -31.54 -8.37
N HIS A 470 20.89 -31.83 -8.46
CA HIS A 470 21.95 -30.83 -8.59
C HIS A 470 21.84 -30.02 -9.91
N GLU A 471 20.82 -30.25 -10.75
CA GLU A 471 20.76 -29.85 -12.17
C GLU A 471 20.57 -28.37 -12.48
N TYR A 472 20.82 -27.47 -11.54
CA TYR A 472 21.33 -26.23 -12.04
C TYR A 472 22.82 -26.43 -12.25
N ASP A 473 23.14 -26.92 -13.45
CA ASP A 473 24.42 -26.75 -14.12
C ASP A 473 24.61 -25.24 -14.37
N PHE A 474 24.54 -24.47 -13.28
CA PHE A 474 24.83 -23.07 -13.26
C PHE A 474 26.25 -23.00 -13.78
N ASN A 475 26.44 -22.30 -14.90
CA ASN A 475 27.76 -21.79 -15.18
C ASN A 475 28.24 -21.03 -13.92
N ALA A 476 29.55 -20.97 -13.72
CA ALA A 476 30.11 -20.38 -12.50
C ALA A 476 29.56 -18.97 -12.20
N GLU A 477 29.16 -18.23 -13.25
CA GLU A 477 28.53 -16.92 -13.17
C GLU A 477 27.12 -16.98 -12.55
N ALA A 478 26.22 -17.83 -13.03
CA ALA A 478 24.87 -17.95 -12.48
C ALA A 478 24.89 -18.46 -11.03
N TYR A 479 25.84 -19.34 -10.68
CA TYR A 479 26.02 -19.77 -9.28
C TYR A 479 26.51 -18.61 -8.41
N LYS A 480 27.48 -17.83 -8.90
CA LYS A 480 27.96 -16.62 -8.22
C LYS A 480 26.81 -15.63 -7.97
N THR A 481 26.04 -15.29 -9.01
CA THR A 481 24.88 -14.41 -8.92
C THR A 481 23.85 -14.92 -7.92
N ALA A 482 23.56 -16.22 -7.94
CA ALA A 482 22.58 -16.79 -7.04
C ALA A 482 23.07 -16.82 -5.57
N MET A 483 24.39 -16.94 -5.34
CA MET A 483 24.99 -16.77 -4.01
C MET A 483 24.96 -15.30 -3.54
N GLU A 484 25.19 -14.34 -4.44
CA GLU A 484 25.03 -12.91 -4.15
C GLU A 484 23.58 -12.58 -3.76
N ILE A 485 22.60 -13.06 -4.54
CA ILE A 485 21.17 -12.93 -4.22
C ILE A 485 20.86 -13.51 -2.84
N LYS A 486 21.42 -14.67 -2.50
CA LYS A 486 21.24 -15.28 -1.18
C LYS A 486 21.82 -14.43 -0.04
N ILE A 487 22.97 -13.81 -0.24
CA ILE A 487 23.59 -12.90 0.74
C ILE A 487 22.70 -11.66 0.94
N VAL A 488 22.25 -11.03 -0.15
CA VAL A 488 21.36 -9.87 -0.12
C VAL A 488 20.04 -10.21 0.55
N ALA A 489 19.39 -11.29 0.16
CA ALA A 489 18.11 -11.70 0.72
C ALA A 489 18.20 -12.07 2.21
N LYS A 490 19.33 -12.62 2.66
CA LYS A 490 19.58 -12.81 4.09
C LYS A 490 19.67 -11.46 4.81
N LYS A 491 20.46 -10.52 4.29
CA LYS A 491 20.59 -9.18 4.86
C LYS A 491 19.23 -8.48 4.94
N ASP A 492 18.46 -8.48 3.86
CA ASP A 492 17.12 -7.89 3.79
C ASP A 492 16.16 -8.53 4.81
N THR A 493 16.29 -9.85 5.05
CA THR A 493 15.49 -10.53 6.08
C THR A 493 15.90 -10.11 7.50
N ASP A 494 17.20 -10.04 7.79
CA ASP A 494 17.71 -9.60 9.10
C ASP A 494 17.34 -8.13 9.36
N ASP A 495 17.39 -7.29 8.33
CA ASP A 495 16.99 -5.88 8.34
C ASP A 495 15.48 -5.72 8.56
N LEU A 496 14.65 -6.53 7.89
CA LEU A 496 13.20 -6.55 8.11
C LEU A 496 12.84 -6.97 9.54
N GLU A 497 13.53 -7.96 10.11
CA GLU A 497 13.33 -8.36 11.51
C GLU A 497 13.69 -7.21 12.46
N THR A 498 14.85 -6.58 12.26
CA THR A 498 15.29 -5.41 13.04
C THR A 498 14.30 -4.26 12.93
N ALA A 499 13.78 -4.00 11.72
CA ALA A 499 12.76 -3.00 11.46
C ALA A 499 11.46 -3.29 12.24
N ASN A 500 10.95 -4.52 12.17
CA ASN A 500 9.74 -4.93 12.88
C ASN A 500 9.90 -4.82 14.40
N GLN A 501 11.05 -5.22 14.96
CA GLN A 501 11.32 -5.07 16.39
C GLN A 501 11.37 -3.59 16.80
N THR A 502 11.99 -2.74 15.98
CA THR A 502 12.08 -1.29 16.23
C THR A 502 10.70 -0.64 16.17
N ILE A 503 9.90 -0.96 15.16
CA ILE A 503 8.52 -0.50 15.03
C ILE A 503 7.69 -0.96 16.22
N ALA A 504 7.75 -2.22 16.63
CA ALA A 504 7.00 -2.74 17.78
C ALA A 504 7.36 -2.00 19.08
N LYS A 505 8.65 -1.68 19.28
CA LYS A 505 9.10 -0.82 20.38
C LYS A 505 8.45 0.58 20.31
N TYR A 506 8.35 1.17 19.12
CA TYR A 506 7.72 2.48 18.96
C TYR A 506 6.19 2.44 19.10
N VAL A 507 5.52 1.37 18.66
CA VAL A 507 4.09 1.14 18.95
C VAL A 507 3.86 1.14 20.46
N GLN A 508 4.69 0.40 21.20
CA GLN A 508 4.62 0.34 22.66
C GLN A 508 4.86 1.73 23.27
N LYS A 509 5.90 2.44 22.84
CA LYS A 509 6.23 3.79 23.29
C LYS A 509 5.08 4.78 23.03
N VAL A 510 4.47 4.76 21.85
CA VAL A 510 3.33 5.61 21.49
C VAL A 510 2.17 5.42 22.48
N ASN A 511 1.90 4.17 22.86
CA ASN A 511 0.86 3.86 23.82
C ASN A 511 1.24 4.26 25.26
N ASP A 512 2.46 3.96 25.70
CA ASP A 512 2.91 4.21 27.08
C ASP A 512 3.08 5.71 27.37
N GLU A 513 3.65 6.44 26.41
CA GLU A 513 3.91 7.89 26.53
C GLU A 513 2.76 8.75 26.00
N HIS A 514 1.65 8.15 25.53
CA HIS A 514 0.48 8.84 24.99
C HIS A 514 0.86 9.81 23.85
N LEU A 515 1.66 9.33 22.90
CA LEU A 515 2.11 10.11 21.75
C LEU A 515 1.09 10.05 20.62
N GLY A 516 1.06 11.10 19.81
CA GLY A 516 0.36 11.15 18.53
C GLY A 516 1.33 10.81 17.41
N TYR A 517 0.78 10.44 16.26
CA TYR A 517 1.56 10.22 15.05
C TYR A 517 0.87 10.95 13.90
N TYR A 518 1.46 12.07 13.47
CA TYR A 518 0.93 12.85 12.36
C TYR A 518 1.50 12.29 11.07
N THR A 519 0.64 11.99 10.11
CA THR A 519 1.03 11.44 8.81
C THR A 519 0.38 12.21 7.67
N PHE A 520 0.88 11.98 6.45
CA PHE A 520 0.23 12.48 5.25
C PHE A 520 -1.19 11.91 5.04
N GLU A 521 -1.48 10.72 5.55
CA GLU A 521 -2.83 10.14 5.57
C GLU A 521 -3.76 10.90 6.52
N GLU A 522 -3.30 11.26 7.74
CA GLU A 522 -4.06 12.14 8.64
C GLU A 522 -4.32 13.50 7.98
N GLU A 523 -3.31 14.05 7.30
CA GLU A 523 -3.43 15.32 6.59
C GLU A 523 -4.46 15.26 5.46
N ALA A 524 -4.48 14.16 4.69
CA ALA A 524 -5.45 13.94 3.61
C ALA A 524 -6.88 13.75 4.14
N ASP A 525 -7.06 13.06 5.26
CA ASP A 525 -8.36 12.94 5.94
C ASP A 525 -8.90 14.29 6.42
N ASN A 526 -8.06 15.11 7.06
CA ASN A 526 -8.45 16.44 7.51
C ASN A 526 -8.82 17.36 6.35
N MET A 527 -8.04 17.32 5.26
CA MET A 527 -8.38 18.04 4.04
C MET A 527 -9.66 17.55 3.39
N SER A 528 -9.97 16.25 3.46
CA SER A 528 -11.23 15.71 2.98
C SER A 528 -12.40 16.29 3.77
N ALA A 529 -12.28 16.39 5.09
CA ALA A 529 -13.30 16.99 5.95
C ALA A 529 -13.58 18.45 5.58
N GLU A 530 -12.52 19.26 5.39
CA GLU A 530 -12.64 20.64 4.93
C GLU A 530 -13.30 20.70 3.54
N SER A 531 -12.81 19.90 2.59
CA SER A 531 -13.28 19.87 1.20
C SER A 531 -14.77 19.53 1.11
N LEU A 532 -15.22 18.54 1.89
CA LEU A 532 -16.64 18.19 2.02
C LEU A 532 -17.45 19.38 2.50
N ALA A 533 -17.03 20.04 3.58
CA ALA A 533 -17.71 21.22 4.12
C ALA A 533 -17.76 22.38 3.09
N MET A 534 -16.65 22.65 2.39
CA MET A 534 -16.53 23.72 1.39
C MET A 534 -17.53 23.61 0.25
N ILE A 535 -17.88 22.38 -0.14
CA ILE A 535 -18.79 22.13 -1.26
C ILE A 535 -20.20 21.67 -0.83
N GLY A 536 -20.48 21.78 0.47
CA GLY A 536 -21.81 21.65 1.06
C GLY A 536 -22.22 20.25 1.47
N PHE A 537 -21.27 19.34 1.71
CA PHE A 537 -21.52 18.04 2.33
C PHE A 537 -21.45 18.13 3.85
N ASP A 538 -22.09 17.17 4.53
CA ASP A 538 -21.80 16.94 5.93
C ASP A 538 -20.39 16.33 6.03
N ASN A 539 -19.49 17.00 6.73
CA ASN A 539 -18.10 16.60 6.83
C ASN A 539 -17.91 15.32 7.66
N THR A 540 -18.94 14.89 8.40
CA THR A 540 -18.94 13.62 9.14
C THR A 540 -19.18 12.39 8.24
N VAL A 541 -19.46 12.59 6.95
CA VAL A 541 -19.59 11.51 5.94
C VAL A 541 -18.29 10.71 5.86
N GLY A 542 -17.12 11.37 5.79
CA GLY A 542 -15.82 10.70 5.77
C GLY A 542 -15.60 9.84 7.02
N GLY A 543 -15.92 10.37 8.20
CA GLY A 543 -15.86 9.61 9.45
C GLY A 543 -16.83 8.42 9.48
N SER A 544 -18.04 8.58 8.93
CA SER A 544 -19.04 7.50 8.84
C SER A 544 -18.60 6.40 7.89
N MET A 545 -18.04 6.76 6.74
CA MET A 545 -17.42 5.83 5.81
C MET A 545 -16.28 5.07 6.49
N ALA A 546 -15.36 5.78 7.17
CA ALA A 546 -14.25 5.14 7.89
C ALA A 546 -14.76 4.11 8.90
N LEU A 547 -15.87 4.38 9.59
CA LEU A 547 -16.46 3.45 10.55
C LEU A 547 -16.92 2.13 9.90
N THR A 548 -17.37 2.15 8.64
CA THR A 548 -17.76 0.93 7.91
C THR A 548 -16.59 -0.02 7.63
N LEU A 549 -15.36 0.47 7.77
CA LEU A 549 -14.12 -0.29 7.56
C LEU A 549 -13.65 -1.01 8.84
N VAL A 550 -14.32 -0.81 9.98
CA VAL A 550 -14.05 -1.56 11.20
C VAL A 550 -14.67 -2.95 11.07
N PHE A 551 -13.86 -3.93 10.66
CA PHE A 551 -14.33 -5.32 10.43
C PHE A 551 -14.62 -6.11 11.70
N ASP A 552 -13.98 -5.77 12.82
CA ASP A 552 -14.23 -6.41 14.11
C ASP A 552 -15.51 -5.85 14.74
N ALA A 553 -16.52 -6.71 14.96
CA ALA A 553 -17.84 -6.28 15.40
C ALA A 553 -17.84 -5.65 16.80
N ASP A 554 -17.04 -6.18 17.73
CA ASP A 554 -16.93 -5.65 19.09
C ASP A 554 -16.26 -4.27 19.08
N ARG A 555 -15.20 -4.14 18.29
CA ARG A 555 -14.51 -2.86 18.06
C ARG A 555 -15.41 -1.85 17.38
N LEU A 556 -16.19 -2.24 16.37
CA LEU A 556 -17.16 -1.39 15.70
C LEU A 556 -18.21 -0.88 16.68
N ALA A 557 -18.77 -1.77 17.51
CA ALA A 557 -19.73 -1.41 18.54
C ALA A 557 -19.13 -0.43 19.55
N LYS A 558 -17.91 -0.69 20.03
CA LYS A 558 -17.18 0.20 20.93
C LYS A 558 -16.93 1.57 20.29
N CYS A 559 -16.45 1.61 19.05
CA CYS A 559 -16.19 2.86 18.34
C CYS A 559 -17.47 3.68 18.12
N THR A 560 -18.55 3.01 17.74
CA THR A 560 -19.87 3.64 17.55
C THR A 560 -20.40 4.22 18.87
N ALA A 561 -20.26 3.51 19.98
CA ALA A 561 -20.66 3.99 21.29
C ALA A 561 -19.85 5.22 21.72
N LEU A 562 -18.53 5.21 21.49
CA LEU A 562 -17.65 6.35 21.76
C LEU A 562 -18.04 7.57 20.92
N ARG A 563 -18.29 7.38 19.62
CA ARG A 563 -18.77 8.44 18.72
C ARG A 563 -20.08 9.04 19.20
N ALA A 564 -21.05 8.20 19.58
CA ALA A 564 -22.34 8.64 20.10
C ALA A 564 -22.21 9.44 21.41
N ASN A 565 -21.18 9.18 22.22
CA ASN A 565 -20.84 9.94 23.42
C ASN A 565 -19.84 11.09 23.16
N ASN A 566 -19.75 11.58 21.92
CA ASN A 566 -18.82 12.66 21.51
C ASN A 566 -17.35 12.40 21.86
N TRP A 567 -16.94 11.13 21.82
CA TRP A 567 -15.59 10.67 22.14
C TRP A 567 -15.18 10.96 23.60
N LEU A 568 -16.16 10.95 24.51
CA LEU A 568 -15.96 11.10 25.94
C LEU A 568 -16.14 9.75 26.66
N ASP A 569 -15.47 9.58 27.80
CA ASP A 569 -15.74 8.48 28.74
C ASP A 569 -16.96 8.79 29.63
N ASP A 570 -17.29 7.85 30.52
CA ASP A 570 -18.41 7.99 31.47
C ASP A 570 -18.22 9.15 32.48
N GLN A 571 -17.00 9.69 32.59
CA GLN A 571 -16.66 10.83 33.44
C GLN A 571 -16.68 12.16 32.66
N GLY A 572 -17.00 12.12 31.36
CA GLY A 572 -17.00 13.28 30.47
C GLY A 572 -15.60 13.71 30.01
N LYS A 573 -14.57 12.88 30.21
CA LYS A 573 -13.21 13.17 29.77
C LYS A 573 -13.01 12.64 28.35
N SER A 574 -12.30 13.40 27.50
CA SER A 574 -11.98 12.97 26.14
C SER A 574 -11.16 11.68 26.16
N ILE A 575 -11.59 10.69 25.38
CA ILE A 575 -10.87 9.43 25.20
C ILE A 575 -9.85 9.58 24.07
N GLN A 576 -8.65 9.07 24.32
CA GLN A 576 -7.67 8.85 23.26
C GLN A 576 -7.97 7.53 22.56
N ILE A 577 -8.17 7.64 21.25
CA ILE A 577 -8.18 6.52 20.32
C ILE A 577 -6.76 6.41 19.79
N PRO A 578 -6.09 5.26 19.95
CA PRO A 578 -4.75 5.07 19.43
C PRO A 578 -4.77 5.13 17.90
N TRP A 579 -3.65 5.56 17.29
CA TRP A 579 -3.49 5.57 15.83
C TRP A 579 -3.79 4.21 15.20
N GLY A 580 -3.53 3.12 15.92
CA GLY A 580 -3.57 1.76 15.41
C GLY A 580 -2.16 1.19 15.34
N THR A 581 -1.93 0.25 14.44
CA THR A 581 -0.58 -0.24 14.17
C THR A 581 0.18 0.85 13.43
N VAL A 582 1.09 1.57 14.10
CA VAL A 582 1.85 2.68 13.47
C VAL A 582 2.79 2.24 12.33
N SER A 583 2.92 0.93 12.08
CA SER A 583 3.57 0.43 10.85
C SER A 583 2.69 0.55 9.62
N ASP A 584 1.37 0.56 9.80
CA ASP A 584 0.41 0.79 8.73
C ASP A 584 0.56 2.24 8.25
N GLU A 585 0.49 2.42 6.94
CA GLU A 585 0.47 3.76 6.34
C GLU A 585 -0.80 4.49 6.75
N HIS A 586 -1.91 3.76 6.89
CA HIS A 586 -3.20 4.33 7.22
C HIS A 586 -3.48 4.29 8.74
N PRO A 587 -4.07 5.36 9.29
CA PRO A 587 -4.63 5.30 10.62
C PRO A 587 -5.76 4.28 10.70
N ASP A 588 -5.93 3.75 11.90
CA ASP A 588 -7.08 2.92 12.22
C ASP A 588 -8.40 3.63 11.91
N SER A 589 -9.35 2.89 11.36
CA SER A 589 -10.68 3.39 11.03
C SER A 589 -11.39 4.10 12.18
N CYS A 590 -11.27 3.63 13.43
CA CYS A 590 -11.87 4.32 14.57
C CYS A 590 -11.16 5.64 14.91
N PHE A 591 -9.83 5.68 14.73
CA PHE A 591 -9.05 6.91 14.84
C PHE A 591 -9.52 7.92 13.78
N ARG A 592 -9.61 7.49 12.51
CA ARG A 592 -10.09 8.32 11.39
C ARG A 592 -11.46 8.91 11.67
N THR A 593 -12.42 8.08 12.08
CA THR A 593 -13.78 8.53 12.44
C THR A 593 -13.73 9.61 13.53
N ARG A 594 -12.93 9.41 14.58
CA ARG A 594 -12.75 10.43 15.62
C ARG A 594 -12.13 11.70 15.05
N ASP A 595 -11.11 11.58 14.21
CA ASP A 595 -10.39 12.73 13.68
C ASP A 595 -11.31 13.61 12.81
N PHE A 596 -12.09 13.01 11.90
CA PHE A 596 -13.14 13.70 11.15
C PHE A 596 -14.12 14.47 12.06
N ASP A 597 -14.60 13.85 13.14
CA ASP A 597 -15.53 14.49 14.07
C ASP A 597 -14.87 15.62 14.89
N LYS A 598 -13.60 15.45 15.27
CA LYS A 598 -12.83 16.48 15.99
C LYS A 598 -12.50 17.65 15.07
N GLU A 599 -12.13 17.39 13.82
CA GLU A 599 -11.93 18.39 12.78
C GLU A 599 -13.21 19.19 12.54
N ALA A 600 -14.36 18.50 12.39
CA ALA A 600 -15.69 19.11 12.34
C ALA A 600 -15.92 20.14 13.45
N THR A 601 -15.60 19.71 14.67
CA THR A 601 -15.89 20.44 15.89
C THR A 601 -14.92 21.62 16.06
N ALA A 602 -13.63 21.39 15.81
CA ALA A 602 -12.58 22.41 15.92
C ALA A 602 -12.82 23.56 14.94
N HIS A 603 -13.27 23.24 13.73
CA HIS A 603 -13.53 24.21 12.68
C HIS A 603 -14.96 24.76 12.64
N GLY A 604 -15.88 24.15 13.39
CA GLY A 604 -17.30 24.52 13.39
C GLY A 604 -17.94 24.31 12.02
N TYR A 605 -17.56 23.25 11.30
CA TYR A 605 -18.16 22.93 10.00
C TYR A 605 -19.67 22.70 10.16
N PRO A 606 -20.50 23.26 9.26
CA PRO A 606 -21.94 23.15 9.39
C PRO A 606 -22.41 21.73 9.07
N ARG A 607 -23.34 21.21 9.88
CA ARG A 607 -24.10 20.02 9.48
C ARG A 607 -25.08 20.38 8.39
N VAL A 608 -25.16 19.54 7.35
CA VAL A 608 -25.99 19.81 6.19
C VAL A 608 -27.22 18.91 6.23
N ALA A 609 -28.41 19.50 6.18
CA ALA A 609 -29.67 18.75 6.29
C ALA A 609 -29.96 17.85 5.08
N GLN A 610 -29.40 18.18 3.91
CA GLN A 610 -29.59 17.45 2.67
C GLN A 610 -28.28 17.40 1.89
N SER A 611 -27.82 16.19 1.56
CA SER A 611 -26.65 16.00 0.73
C SER A 611 -26.79 16.68 -0.64
N PRO A 612 -25.72 17.33 -1.16
CA PRO A 612 -25.68 17.85 -2.52
C PRO A 612 -25.91 16.80 -3.62
N THR A 613 -25.79 15.50 -3.33
CA THR A 613 -26.12 14.44 -4.29
C THR A 613 -27.61 14.29 -4.53
N LYS A 614 -28.46 14.71 -3.58
CA LYS A 614 -29.90 14.45 -3.64
C LYS A 614 -30.56 15.23 -4.77
N GLY A 615 -31.18 14.48 -5.68
CA GLY A 615 -31.93 15.03 -6.82
C GLY A 615 -31.13 15.15 -8.12
N LEU A 616 -29.86 14.70 -8.13
CA LEU A 616 -29.07 14.67 -9.34
C LEU A 616 -29.50 13.50 -10.25
N ALA A 617 -29.52 13.77 -11.55
CA ALA A 617 -30.02 12.87 -12.58
C ALA A 617 -28.91 12.58 -13.61
N PRO A 618 -28.72 11.31 -14.03
CA PRO A 618 -29.33 10.10 -13.46
C PRO A 618 -28.93 9.90 -11.99
N GLY A 619 -29.81 9.27 -11.20
CA GLY A 619 -29.52 8.97 -9.80
C GLY A 619 -28.41 7.94 -9.65
N TRP A 620 -27.70 7.94 -8.51
CA TRP A 620 -26.58 7.03 -8.26
C TRP A 620 -26.89 5.56 -8.51
N ASN A 621 -28.03 5.07 -8.02
CA ASN A 621 -28.45 3.68 -8.22
C ASN A 621 -28.65 3.31 -9.70
N GLN A 622 -29.11 4.26 -10.52
CA GLN A 622 -29.24 4.06 -11.95
C GLN A 622 -27.86 4.01 -12.61
N LEU A 623 -26.97 4.97 -12.29
CA LEU A 623 -25.59 4.97 -12.78
C LEU A 623 -24.86 3.66 -12.43
N MET A 624 -25.05 3.16 -11.21
CA MET A 624 -24.47 1.91 -10.74
C MET A 624 -25.04 0.69 -11.45
N ALA A 625 -26.36 0.66 -11.69
CA ALA A 625 -26.98 -0.42 -12.46
C ALA A 625 -26.45 -0.44 -13.90
N ASP A 626 -26.37 0.72 -14.55
CA ASP A 626 -25.84 0.84 -15.90
C ASP A 626 -24.35 0.47 -15.96
N LEU A 627 -23.56 0.87 -14.96
CA LEU A 627 -22.14 0.50 -14.85
C LEU A 627 -21.97 -1.02 -14.74
N LYS A 628 -22.73 -1.68 -13.86
CA LYS A 628 -22.68 -3.14 -13.67
C LYS A 628 -23.03 -3.87 -14.96
N ASP A 629 -23.99 -3.38 -15.73
CA ASP A 629 -24.37 -3.99 -17.01
C ASP A 629 -23.26 -3.86 -18.06
N ARG A 630 -22.56 -2.70 -18.11
CA ARG A 630 -21.38 -2.51 -18.97
C ARG A 630 -20.21 -3.42 -18.56
N MET A 631 -19.98 -3.61 -17.26
CA MET A 631 -18.91 -4.48 -16.76
C MET A 631 -19.11 -5.95 -17.16
N LYS A 632 -20.35 -6.45 -17.24
CA LYS A 632 -20.64 -7.81 -17.74
C LYS A 632 -20.07 -8.01 -19.15
N GLY A 633 -20.28 -7.04 -20.03
CA GLY A 633 -19.75 -7.08 -21.39
C GLY A 633 -18.21 -7.00 -21.47
N MET A 634 -17.55 -6.42 -20.46
CA MET A 634 -16.09 -6.36 -20.38
C MET A 634 -15.48 -7.68 -19.84
N ASN A 635 -16.21 -8.40 -18.99
CA ASN A 635 -15.73 -9.61 -18.33
C ASN A 635 -15.83 -10.88 -19.20
N GLU A 636 -16.62 -10.88 -20.28
CA GLU A 636 -16.70 -12.04 -21.20
C GLU A 636 -15.37 -12.36 -21.96
N GLY A 637 -14.31 -11.56 -21.76
CA GLY A 637 -12.92 -11.83 -22.19
C GLY A 637 -11.94 -12.29 -21.09
N GLU A 638 -12.47 -12.78 -19.97
CA GLU A 638 -11.92 -12.88 -18.59
C GLU A 638 -10.51 -13.45 -18.37
N GLY A 639 -10.00 -14.34 -19.23
CA GLY A 639 -8.77 -15.09 -18.93
C GLY A 639 -7.49 -14.23 -18.86
N ALA A 640 -7.36 -13.23 -19.73
CA ALA A 640 -6.17 -12.38 -19.78
C ALA A 640 -6.25 -11.20 -18.80
N GLN A 641 -7.46 -10.72 -18.49
CA GLN A 641 -7.69 -9.48 -17.76
C GLN A 641 -7.39 -9.61 -16.26
N ALA A 642 -7.83 -10.72 -15.66
CA ALA A 642 -7.55 -11.00 -14.25
C ALA A 642 -6.04 -11.22 -13.99
N ALA A 643 -5.32 -11.82 -14.94
CA ALA A 643 -3.88 -12.03 -14.84
C ALA A 643 -3.09 -10.71 -14.93
N VAL A 644 -3.45 -9.83 -15.87
CA VAL A 644 -2.83 -8.50 -16.01
C VAL A 644 -3.08 -7.64 -14.76
N MET A 645 -4.31 -7.64 -14.22
CA MET A 645 -4.61 -6.84 -13.02
C MET A 645 -3.89 -7.36 -11.77
N ARG A 646 -3.75 -8.68 -11.59
CA ARG A 646 -2.93 -9.24 -10.49
C ARG A 646 -1.44 -8.88 -10.62
N LEU A 647 -0.92 -8.76 -11.85
CA LEU A 647 0.46 -8.36 -12.09
C LEU A 647 0.67 -6.86 -11.84
N ILE A 648 -0.27 -6.00 -12.26
CA ILE A 648 -0.23 -4.56 -11.99
C ILE A 648 -0.31 -4.30 -10.49
N ASP A 649 -1.18 -5.02 -9.78
CA ASP A 649 -1.38 -4.88 -8.34
C ASP A 649 -0.15 -5.35 -7.53
N LYS A 650 0.41 -6.52 -7.86
CA LYS A 650 1.65 -7.02 -7.22
C LYS A 650 2.85 -6.07 -7.40
N ARG A 651 2.87 -5.26 -8.47
CA ARG A 651 3.89 -4.22 -8.66
C ARG A 651 3.65 -2.97 -7.80
N ARG A 652 2.40 -2.71 -7.37
CA ARG A 652 2.00 -1.50 -6.63
C ARG A 652 1.85 -1.71 -5.13
N SER A 653 1.48 -2.92 -4.71
CA SER A 653 1.36 -3.29 -3.28
C SER A 653 2.68 -3.13 -2.51
N GLY A 654 3.78 -2.81 -3.20
CA GLY A 654 5.04 -2.42 -2.58
C GLY A 654 5.20 -0.92 -2.29
N SER A 655 4.58 -0.04 -3.06
CA SER A 655 4.88 1.40 -3.01
C SER A 655 3.74 2.27 -2.51
N THR A 656 2.56 1.71 -2.19
CA THR A 656 1.41 2.38 -1.55
C THR A 656 0.23 1.42 -1.59
N GLU A 657 -0.13 0.79 -0.48
CA GLU A 657 -1.45 0.16 -0.31
C GLU A 657 -2.52 1.25 -0.11
N LEU A 658 -2.54 2.27 -0.98
CA LEU A 658 -3.61 3.28 -0.99
C LEU A 658 -4.93 2.55 -1.21
N CYS A 659 -5.86 2.70 -0.25
CA CYS A 659 -7.26 2.28 -0.30
C CYS A 659 -7.59 0.83 -0.75
N SER A 660 -6.64 -0.12 -0.73
CA SER A 660 -6.90 -1.50 -1.16
C SER A 660 -7.62 -2.30 -0.07
N TYR A 661 -8.94 -2.45 -0.19
CA TYR A 661 -9.74 -3.25 0.76
C TYR A 661 -9.79 -4.71 0.32
N ASN A 662 -8.81 -5.50 0.74
CA ASN A 662 -8.89 -6.96 0.58
C ASN A 662 -9.88 -7.55 1.59
N LYS A 663 -11.05 -8.00 1.11
CA LYS A 663 -11.94 -8.92 1.83
C LYS A 663 -11.21 -10.25 2.08
N LYS A 664 -10.45 -10.38 3.16
CA LYS A 664 -10.37 -11.70 3.82
C LYS A 664 -11.70 -11.89 4.56
N PHE A 665 -12.41 -12.97 4.22
CA PHE A 665 -13.78 -13.35 4.65
C PHE A 665 -14.94 -12.94 3.71
N SER A 666 -15.01 -13.60 2.55
CA SER A 666 -16.28 -13.86 1.86
C SER A 666 -16.68 -15.34 2.03
N ARG A 667 -16.99 -15.80 3.25
CA ARG A 667 -17.60 -17.13 3.47
C ARG A 667 -18.26 -17.31 4.86
N PHE A 668 -19.18 -16.43 5.22
CA PHE A 668 -20.24 -16.75 6.18
C PHE A 668 -21.56 -16.12 5.73
N GLY A 669 -22.22 -16.80 4.80
CA GLY A 669 -23.59 -16.51 4.40
C GLY A 669 -24.43 -17.78 4.56
N ASN A 670 -25.51 -17.66 5.33
CA ASN A 670 -26.58 -18.64 5.59
C ASN A 670 -26.39 -19.64 6.73
N LEU A 671 -26.56 -19.16 7.96
CA LEU A 671 -27.29 -19.92 8.98
C LEU A 671 -28.53 -19.11 9.41
N LYS A 672 -29.62 -19.29 8.66
CA LYS A 672 -30.99 -19.16 9.15
C LYS A 672 -31.66 -20.51 8.93
N ASN A 673 -31.70 -21.31 9.99
CA ASN A 673 -32.83 -22.13 10.45
C ASN A 673 -32.53 -22.59 11.87
#